data_AF-A0A2Y9INY1-F1
#
_entry.id   AF-A0A2Y9INY1-F1
#
_cell.length_a   1.000
_cell.length_b   1.000
_cell.length_c   1.000
_cell.angle_alpha   90.00
_cell.angle_beta   90.00
_cell.angle_gamma   90.00
#
_symmetry.space_group_name_H-M   'P 1'
#
loop_
_entity.id
_entity.type
_entity.pdbx_description
1 polymer ?
#
loop_
_entity_poly.entity_id
_entity_poly.type
_entity_poly.pdbx_seq_one_letter_code
_entity_poly.pdbx_strand_id
1 'polypeptide(L)'
;MAGIRVTEVDWLSRKNGAAHHTQEYPGPELVVRRGQAFTLVLELNRPLEDQETVIFTVETGPQASEDCHTKAVFQVSEPEVGKNWTVVEEAQLENTVTVSITSPPNAVIGRYMMRTRVSSRRKQNDRKLGEFILLFNPWCPEDDVFLDSEEERQEYVLNDSGIIFRGVEKHIRAQGWNYGQFEEDILNICLSILDRSPLHQNDPATDVSRRHDPIYVSRAISAMVNSNNDRGVVQGQWQGKYGGGTSPLHWSGSVAILHKWFKSRFKPVKYGQCWVFAGVMCTVLRCLGIATRVVSNFNSAHDTDRNLSVDKYVDSFGRTLEDLTEDSMWNFHVWNESWFARQDLGPSYNGWQVLDATPQEESEGVFRCGPASVTAIREGDVHLAHDGPFVFAEVNADYITWLWHEDESWERVYSDTKRIGRCISTKAVGSDSRVDITSLYKYPEGSRKERQVYRKAVRKLFSVEASGRRTRIRRAGSRGLWREDLLEPAAKPNITGKFKMLEPPRLGHDLSLALCLANLTSRAQKVRVNLSAATILYTRRPVAEILRKSHSVRLGPEEEKQIPITISYSQYKEDLTEDKKILLAAMCFVTKGEKLLVEKDITLEDFITIKVLGPAVVGVEVVVKVMVVNPLLEKVEDCVLMVEGSGLLQGQLSINVPTLEPQERASVQFNITPTKSGPRQLQVDLVSPHFPDIKGFVIIHVATAK
;
A
#
# COMPACT_ATOMS: atom_id res chain seq x y z
N MET A 1 49.92 26.02 27.92
CA MET A 1 49.34 24.84 27.24
C MET A 1 47.98 25.21 26.67
N ALA A 2 47.70 24.79 25.43
CA ALA A 2 46.38 24.93 24.82
C ALA A 2 45.35 24.07 25.58
N GLY A 3 44.08 24.47 25.61
CA GLY A 3 43.03 23.62 26.20
C GLY A 3 42.86 22.31 25.40
N ILE A 4 42.53 21.22 26.09
CA ILE A 4 42.25 19.93 25.44
C ILE A 4 41.01 20.02 24.55
N ARG A 5 41.06 19.50 23.34
CA ARG A 5 39.94 19.50 22.41
C ARG A 5 40.02 18.33 21.46
N VAL A 6 38.86 17.87 21.00
CA VAL A 6 38.77 16.97 19.84
C VAL A 6 39.27 17.71 18.61
N THR A 7 40.16 17.11 17.83
CA THR A 7 40.73 17.58 16.57
C THR A 7 40.04 16.95 15.37
N GLU A 8 39.73 15.66 15.42
CA GLU A 8 39.07 14.88 14.36
C GLU A 8 38.15 13.80 14.95
N VAL A 9 37.24 13.28 14.13
CA VAL A 9 36.35 12.18 14.48
C VAL A 9 36.27 11.19 13.32
N ASP A 10 36.50 9.91 13.62
CA ASP A 10 36.14 8.81 12.73
C ASP A 10 34.82 8.20 13.22
N TRP A 11 33.82 8.26 12.35
CA TRP A 11 32.46 7.77 12.59
C TRP A 11 32.34 6.25 12.43
N LEU A 12 33.40 5.57 11.97
CA LEU A 12 33.42 4.14 11.68
C LEU A 12 32.20 3.70 10.87
N SER A 13 31.76 4.52 9.90
CA SER A 13 30.44 4.40 9.26
C SER A 13 30.18 3.04 8.64
N ARG A 14 31.20 2.37 8.09
CA ARG A 14 31.06 1.00 7.55
C ARG A 14 30.82 -0.04 8.64
N LYS A 15 31.56 0.03 9.75
CA LYS A 15 31.43 -0.90 10.88
C LYS A 15 30.07 -0.73 11.54
N ASN A 16 29.72 0.51 11.87
CA ASN A 16 28.45 0.83 12.50
C ASN A 16 27.28 0.53 11.54
N GLY A 17 27.39 0.91 10.27
CA GLY A 17 26.35 0.63 9.27
C GLY A 17 26.04 -0.86 9.13
N ALA A 18 27.07 -1.72 9.12
CA ALA A 18 26.87 -3.16 9.08
C ALA A 18 26.21 -3.70 10.37
N ALA A 19 26.62 -3.21 11.54
CA ALA A 19 26.05 -3.62 12.82
C ALA A 19 24.59 -3.15 13.01
N HIS A 20 24.21 -2.02 12.42
CA HIS A 20 22.87 -1.44 12.51
C HIS A 20 21.95 -1.82 11.35
N HIS A 21 22.38 -2.66 10.41
CA HIS A 21 21.62 -3.02 9.22
C HIS A 21 21.20 -1.77 8.40
N THR A 22 22.16 -0.88 8.18
CA THR A 22 22.02 0.40 7.46
C THR A 22 23.12 0.62 6.42
N GLN A 23 23.98 -0.37 6.19
CA GLN A 23 25.07 -0.33 5.22
C GLN A 23 24.62 -0.15 3.76
N GLU A 24 23.34 -0.42 3.46
CA GLU A 24 22.78 -0.25 2.12
C GLU A 24 22.44 1.19 1.78
N TYR A 25 22.31 2.09 2.77
CA TYR A 25 22.10 3.50 2.48
C TYR A 25 23.34 4.11 1.83
N PRO A 26 23.18 4.82 0.69
CA PRO A 26 24.31 5.40 -0.01
C PRO A 26 24.80 6.68 0.69
N GLY A 27 26.10 6.94 0.59
CA GLY A 27 26.73 8.17 1.03
C GLY A 27 27.66 8.02 2.23
N PRO A 28 28.35 9.11 2.63
CA PRO A 28 29.33 9.10 3.72
C PRO A 28 28.70 9.31 5.11
N GLU A 29 27.44 9.75 5.17
CA GLU A 29 26.74 10.03 6.41
C GLU A 29 26.49 8.74 7.22
N LEU A 30 26.73 8.81 8.53
CA LEU A 30 26.43 7.70 9.42
C LEU A 30 24.90 7.56 9.58
N VAL A 31 24.36 6.40 9.26
CA VAL A 31 22.98 6.02 9.53
C VAL A 31 22.98 4.90 10.56
N VAL A 32 22.30 5.10 11.68
CA VAL A 32 22.21 4.15 12.79
C VAL A 32 20.76 4.03 13.26
N ARG A 33 20.47 3.04 14.10
CA ARG A 33 19.15 2.77 14.64
C ARG A 33 19.15 2.98 16.15
N ARG A 34 18.03 3.51 16.68
CA ARG A 34 17.89 3.83 18.10
C ARG A 34 17.99 2.58 19.00
N GLY A 35 18.36 2.76 20.26
CA GLY A 35 18.43 1.64 21.22
C GLY A 35 19.63 0.72 21.03
N GLN A 36 20.54 1.02 20.10
CA GLN A 36 21.72 0.19 19.82
C GLN A 36 22.99 1.05 19.85
N ALA A 37 24.08 0.48 20.38
CA ALA A 37 25.36 1.14 20.52
C ALA A 37 26.09 1.30 19.17
N PHE A 38 26.71 2.45 18.94
CA PHE A 38 27.62 2.70 17.82
C PHE A 38 28.95 3.29 18.31
N THR A 39 30.05 2.92 17.67
CA THR A 39 31.41 3.30 18.09
C THR A 39 31.90 4.53 17.35
N LEU A 40 32.54 5.48 18.04
CA LEU A 40 33.29 6.59 17.45
C LEU A 40 34.74 6.58 17.92
N VAL A 41 35.65 7.06 17.07
CA VAL A 41 37.05 7.31 17.45
C VAL A 41 37.29 8.81 17.40
N LEU A 42 37.65 9.39 18.55
CA LEU A 42 37.94 10.80 18.71
C LEU A 42 39.45 11.00 18.77
N GLU A 43 39.98 11.84 17.89
CA GLU A 43 41.36 12.31 17.99
C GLU A 43 41.39 13.59 18.81
N LEU A 44 42.28 13.68 19.79
CA LEU A 44 42.47 14.83 20.67
C LEU A 44 43.80 15.53 20.37
N ASN A 45 43.93 16.79 20.76
CA ASN A 45 45.21 17.51 20.62
C ASN A 45 46.28 17.09 21.66
N ARG A 46 45.90 16.32 22.69
CA ARG A 46 46.77 15.72 23.71
C ARG A 46 46.01 14.58 24.41
N PRO A 47 46.69 13.71 25.19
CA PRO A 47 46.02 12.67 25.94
C PRO A 47 45.02 13.24 26.95
N LEU A 48 43.91 12.51 27.15
CA LEU A 48 42.89 12.81 28.15
C LEU A 48 43.44 12.50 29.55
N GLU A 49 43.36 13.46 30.47
CA GLU A 49 43.78 13.26 31.87
C GLU A 49 42.63 12.69 32.73
N ASP A 50 42.92 11.98 33.82
CA ASP A 50 41.92 11.31 34.69
C ASP A 50 40.80 12.23 35.24
N GLN A 51 41.02 13.56 35.27
CA GLN A 51 40.05 14.55 35.74
C GLN A 51 39.19 15.15 34.61
N GLU A 52 39.51 14.83 33.36
CA GLU A 52 38.86 15.34 32.16
C GLU A 52 37.94 14.27 31.58
N THR A 53 36.73 14.65 31.20
CA THR A 53 35.78 13.77 30.52
C THR A 53 35.27 14.44 29.26
N VAL A 54 34.99 13.64 28.24
CA VAL A 54 34.30 14.10 27.04
C VAL A 54 32.80 14.16 27.34
N ILE A 55 32.20 15.31 27.05
CA ILE A 55 30.76 15.57 27.17
C ILE A 55 30.21 15.71 25.76
N PHE A 56 29.18 14.95 25.46
CA PHE A 56 28.48 14.95 24.19
C PHE A 56 27.16 15.70 24.32
N THR A 57 26.82 16.43 23.26
CA THR A 57 25.51 17.05 23.07
C THR A 57 24.97 16.57 21.72
N VAL A 58 23.80 15.95 21.72
CA VAL A 58 23.08 15.59 20.49
C VAL A 58 21.80 16.41 20.39
N GLU A 59 21.49 16.93 19.21
CA GLU A 59 20.36 17.83 18.96
C GLU A 59 19.66 17.43 17.64
N THR A 60 18.33 17.39 17.62
CA THR A 60 17.52 17.19 16.41
C THR A 60 16.39 18.22 16.33
N GLY A 61 16.00 18.57 15.10
CA GLY A 61 14.98 19.58 14.84
C GLY A 61 15.45 21.03 15.03
N PRO A 62 14.60 22.02 14.68
CA PRO A 62 14.98 23.43 14.67
C PRO A 62 15.04 24.09 16.06
N GLN A 63 14.37 23.49 17.06
CA GLN A 63 14.28 24.01 18.43
C GLN A 63 14.53 22.87 19.44
N ALA A 64 15.73 22.30 19.37
CA ALA A 64 16.12 21.18 20.22
C ALA A 64 16.13 21.56 21.72
N SER A 65 15.47 20.76 22.55
CA SER A 65 15.42 20.95 24.01
C SER A 65 15.39 19.60 24.74
N GLU A 66 15.89 19.58 25.97
CA GLU A 66 15.90 18.37 26.81
C GLU A 66 14.49 17.98 27.23
N ASP A 67 13.64 18.98 27.54
CA ASP A 67 12.22 18.79 27.89
C ASP A 67 11.41 18.13 26.76
N CYS A 68 11.78 18.40 25.50
CA CYS A 68 11.15 17.79 24.34
C CYS A 68 11.85 16.50 23.88
N HIS A 69 12.87 16.03 24.60
CA HIS A 69 13.70 14.89 24.23
C HIS A 69 14.37 14.99 22.84
N THR A 70 14.45 16.21 22.31
CA THR A 70 15.10 16.54 21.03
C THR A 70 16.54 17.01 21.22
N LYS A 71 16.97 17.17 22.48
CA LYS A 71 18.35 17.39 22.89
C LYS A 71 18.72 16.46 24.03
N ALA A 72 19.96 15.98 24.05
CA ALA A 72 20.53 15.29 25.21
C ALA A 72 21.99 15.70 25.41
N VAL A 73 22.38 15.91 26.67
CA VAL A 73 23.75 16.15 27.10
C VAL A 73 24.17 15.01 28.02
N PHE A 74 25.24 14.31 27.68
CA PHE A 74 25.70 13.13 28.40
C PHE A 74 27.22 13.03 28.39
N GLN A 75 27.79 12.33 29.36
CA GLN A 75 29.23 12.18 29.54
C GLN A 75 29.54 10.73 29.88
N VAL A 76 30.83 10.35 29.81
CA VAL A 76 31.27 8.99 30.12
C VAL A 76 30.76 8.58 31.50
N SER A 77 30.00 7.49 31.53
CA SER A 77 29.42 6.92 32.75
C SER A 77 29.51 5.40 32.70
N GLU A 78 29.25 4.76 33.84
CA GLU A 78 29.01 3.32 33.84
C GLU A 78 27.81 2.97 32.93
N PRO A 79 27.81 1.77 32.30
CA PRO A 79 26.73 1.34 31.44
C PRO A 79 25.45 1.14 32.25
N GLU A 80 24.55 2.11 32.20
CA GLU A 80 23.18 1.97 32.69
C GLU A 80 22.25 1.57 31.54
N VAL A 81 21.48 0.50 31.74
CA VAL A 81 20.35 0.16 30.87
C VAL A 81 19.21 1.12 31.20
N GLY A 82 18.80 1.97 30.26
CA GLY A 82 17.81 3.01 30.59
C GLY A 82 17.27 3.82 29.42
N LYS A 83 16.52 4.88 29.78
CA LYS A 83 15.80 5.78 28.86
C LYS A 83 16.62 6.99 28.41
N ASN A 84 17.92 7.01 28.70
CA ASN A 84 18.80 8.14 28.42
C ASN A 84 19.87 7.76 27.40
N TRP A 85 20.48 8.78 26.79
CA TRP A 85 21.70 8.60 26.02
C TRP A 85 22.85 8.26 26.95
N THR A 86 23.64 7.25 26.59
CA THR A 86 24.81 6.82 27.36
C THR A 86 26.04 6.78 26.48
N VAL A 87 27.20 6.97 27.11
CA VAL A 87 28.50 6.82 26.45
C VAL A 87 29.47 6.10 27.36
N VAL A 88 30.15 5.11 26.81
CA VAL A 88 31.15 4.29 27.49
C VAL A 88 32.48 4.46 26.77
N GLU A 89 33.56 4.64 27.52
CA GLU A 89 34.91 4.61 26.96
C GLU A 89 35.33 3.15 26.74
N GLU A 90 35.63 2.78 25.49
CA GLU A 90 36.08 1.43 25.14
C GLU A 90 37.60 1.29 25.24
N ALA A 91 38.33 2.34 24.82
CA ALA A 91 39.78 2.37 24.85
C ALA A 91 40.31 3.81 24.77
N GLN A 92 41.40 4.07 25.48
CA GLN A 92 42.20 5.28 25.34
C GLN A 92 43.63 4.90 24.97
N LEU A 93 44.14 5.46 23.85
CA LEU A 93 45.50 5.24 23.37
C LEU A 93 46.11 6.59 22.98
N GLU A 94 47.09 7.05 23.75
CA GLU A 94 47.73 8.36 23.55
C GLU A 94 46.70 9.50 23.43
N ASN A 95 46.56 10.07 22.23
CA ASN A 95 45.65 11.17 21.92
C ASN A 95 44.28 10.71 21.41
N THR A 96 44.09 9.40 21.24
CA THR A 96 42.89 8.83 20.65
C THR A 96 42.00 8.22 21.73
N VAL A 97 40.71 8.54 21.70
CA VAL A 97 39.70 7.97 22.60
C VAL A 97 38.62 7.29 21.77
N THR A 98 38.41 6.00 22.00
CA THR A 98 37.34 5.21 21.40
C THR A 98 36.17 5.15 22.36
N VAL A 99 35.00 5.57 21.91
CA VAL A 99 33.77 5.59 22.71
C VAL A 99 32.65 4.81 22.03
N SER A 100 31.80 4.18 22.84
CA SER A 100 30.54 3.56 22.44
C SER A 100 29.39 4.44 22.90
N ILE A 101 28.57 4.93 21.97
CA ILE A 101 27.39 5.76 22.27
C ILE A 101 26.13 4.92 22.04
N THR A 102 25.21 4.93 23.02
CA THR A 102 23.90 4.27 22.90
C THR A 102 22.80 5.30 23.05
N SER A 103 21.89 5.37 22.08
CA SER A 103 20.66 6.15 22.23
C SER A 103 19.60 5.34 22.97
N PRO A 104 18.61 5.99 23.61
CA PRO A 104 17.49 5.25 24.16
C PRO A 104 16.62 4.63 23.04
N PRO A 105 15.92 3.50 23.30
CA PRO A 105 15.04 2.85 22.33
C PRO A 105 13.84 3.70 21.91
N ASN A 106 13.46 4.71 22.70
CA ASN A 106 12.42 5.68 22.40
C ASN A 106 13.00 7.04 21.95
N ALA A 107 14.24 7.09 21.47
CA ALA A 107 14.78 8.31 20.88
C ALA A 107 13.94 8.75 19.67
N VAL A 108 13.85 10.07 19.48
CA VAL A 108 13.27 10.70 18.30
C VAL A 108 14.04 10.25 17.05
N ILE A 109 13.35 9.87 15.98
CA ILE A 109 14.03 9.56 14.71
C ILE A 109 14.31 10.83 13.90
N GLY A 110 15.35 10.82 13.07
CA GLY A 110 15.69 11.88 12.16
C GLY A 110 17.18 12.21 12.11
N ARG A 111 17.48 13.40 11.58
CA ARG A 111 18.84 13.91 11.46
C ARG A 111 19.26 14.58 12.77
N TYR A 112 20.41 14.17 13.29
CA TYR A 112 20.99 14.67 14.52
C TYR A 112 22.28 15.42 14.25
N MET A 113 22.47 16.51 14.98
CA MET A 113 23.72 17.23 15.12
C MET A 113 24.45 16.73 16.37
N MET A 114 25.70 16.28 16.24
CA MET A 114 26.54 15.95 17.39
C MET A 114 27.58 17.03 17.64
N ARG A 115 27.67 17.46 18.90
CA ARG A 115 28.70 18.36 19.42
C ARG A 115 29.40 17.72 20.60
N THR A 116 30.60 18.18 20.88
CA THR A 116 31.36 17.75 22.04
C THR A 116 32.09 18.90 22.70
N ARG A 117 32.29 18.80 24.00
CA ARG A 117 33.25 19.60 24.76
C ARG A 117 33.96 18.70 25.77
N VAL A 118 35.19 19.03 26.09
CA VAL A 118 35.93 18.34 27.16
C VAL A 118 35.78 19.13 28.45
N SER A 119 35.46 18.44 29.55
CA SER A 119 35.48 19.06 30.87
C SER A 119 36.94 19.42 31.20
N SER A 120 37.22 20.72 31.31
CA SER A 120 38.55 21.20 31.67
C SER A 120 38.41 22.42 32.58
N ARG A 121 39.45 22.78 33.32
CA ARG A 121 39.47 23.97 34.19
C ARG A 121 39.23 25.30 33.44
N ARG A 122 39.30 25.29 32.10
CA ARG A 122 38.97 26.43 31.24
C ARG A 122 37.61 26.20 30.57
N LYS A 123 36.75 27.22 30.57
CA LYS A 123 35.51 27.21 29.77
C LYS A 123 35.88 27.01 28.29
N GLN A 124 35.39 25.94 27.71
CA GLN A 124 35.47 25.68 26.27
C GLN A 124 34.07 25.67 25.67
N ASN A 125 33.97 26.14 24.43
CA ASN A 125 32.74 26.07 23.66
C ASN A 125 32.59 24.69 23.03
N ASP A 126 31.35 24.25 22.86
CA ASP A 126 31.01 23.03 22.13
C ASP A 126 31.55 23.07 20.70
N ARG A 127 32.34 22.05 20.34
CA ARG A 127 32.81 21.81 18.98
C ARG A 127 31.79 20.96 18.22
N LYS A 128 31.42 21.37 17.02
CA LYS A 128 30.65 20.55 16.07
C LYS A 128 31.50 19.36 15.60
N LEU A 129 30.99 18.14 15.79
CA LEU A 129 31.60 16.92 15.26
C LEU A 129 31.08 16.58 13.87
N GLY A 130 29.76 16.61 13.70
CA GLY A 130 29.12 16.21 12.44
C GLY A 130 27.64 15.91 12.62
N GLU A 131 27.04 15.35 11.58
CA GLU A 131 25.66 14.90 11.55
C GLU A 131 25.59 13.39 11.36
N PHE A 132 24.53 12.79 11.89
CA PHE A 132 24.17 11.39 11.66
C PHE A 132 22.65 11.26 11.61
N ILE A 133 22.15 10.16 11.06
CA ILE A 133 20.71 9.83 11.02
C ILE A 133 20.42 8.71 12.01
N LEU A 134 19.38 8.91 12.80
CA LEU A 134 18.84 7.92 13.72
C LEU A 134 17.48 7.43 13.21
N LEU A 135 17.33 6.11 13.02
CA LEU A 135 16.10 5.47 12.55
C LEU A 135 15.45 4.59 13.63
N PHE A 136 14.22 4.14 13.38
CA PHE A 136 13.58 3.10 14.17
C PHE A 136 14.39 1.79 14.12
N ASN A 137 14.28 0.98 15.19
CA ASN A 137 15.07 -0.24 15.33
C ASN A 137 14.24 -1.52 15.50
N PRO A 138 13.89 -2.20 14.39
CA PRO A 138 13.24 -3.51 14.43
C PRO A 138 14.05 -4.62 15.12
N TRP A 139 15.35 -4.41 15.35
CA TRP A 139 16.25 -5.37 16.00
C TRP A 139 16.41 -5.14 17.52
N CYS A 140 15.91 -4.04 18.06
CA CYS A 140 16.00 -3.72 19.49
C CYS A 140 14.72 -4.19 20.21
N PRO A 141 14.77 -5.17 21.13
CA PRO A 141 13.59 -5.69 21.84
C PRO A 141 12.79 -4.65 22.62
N GLU A 142 13.44 -3.57 23.05
CA GLU A 142 12.83 -2.47 23.80
C GLU A 142 12.21 -1.39 22.90
N ASP A 143 12.40 -1.45 21.58
CA ASP A 143 11.80 -0.54 20.62
C ASP A 143 10.36 -0.99 20.31
N ASP A 144 9.42 -0.04 20.26
CA ASP A 144 8.02 -0.30 19.88
C ASP A 144 7.88 -0.95 18.50
N VAL A 145 8.86 -0.82 17.60
CA VAL A 145 8.85 -1.46 16.27
C VAL A 145 9.53 -2.83 16.23
N PHE A 146 9.92 -3.39 17.37
CA PHE A 146 10.64 -4.66 17.44
C PHE A 146 9.89 -5.79 16.73
N LEU A 147 10.59 -6.49 15.84
CA LEU A 147 10.09 -7.67 15.14
C LEU A 147 11.05 -8.83 15.37
N ASP A 148 10.55 -9.90 15.99
CA ASP A 148 11.38 -10.99 16.50
C ASP A 148 11.99 -11.86 15.38
N SER A 149 11.22 -12.17 14.34
CA SER A 149 11.71 -13.00 13.22
C SER A 149 12.70 -12.24 12.34
N GLU A 150 13.89 -12.79 12.22
CA GLU A 150 14.93 -12.26 11.33
C GLU A 150 14.48 -12.30 9.86
N GLU A 151 13.83 -13.39 9.42
CA GLU A 151 13.34 -13.53 8.05
C GLU A 151 12.29 -12.46 7.72
N GLU A 152 11.39 -12.18 8.66
CA GLU A 152 10.39 -11.11 8.51
C GLU A 152 11.05 -9.72 8.50
N ARG A 153 12.10 -9.47 9.29
CA ARG A 153 12.86 -8.21 9.21
C ARG A 153 13.56 -8.05 7.85
N GLN A 154 14.14 -9.13 7.33
CA GLN A 154 14.72 -9.12 5.98
C GLN A 154 13.66 -8.76 4.93
N GLU A 155 12.46 -9.35 4.99
CA GLU A 155 11.39 -9.07 4.02
C GLU A 155 10.73 -7.69 4.20
N TYR A 156 10.43 -7.29 5.43
CA TYR A 156 9.57 -6.16 5.73
C TYR A 156 10.32 -4.86 6.03
N VAL A 157 11.65 -4.90 6.12
CA VAL A 157 12.51 -3.72 6.31
C VAL A 157 13.54 -3.61 5.20
N LEU A 158 14.32 -4.67 4.95
CA LEU A 158 15.50 -4.62 4.08
C LEU A 158 15.20 -4.98 2.62
N ASN A 159 14.17 -5.76 2.31
CA ASN A 159 13.84 -6.07 0.93
C ASN A 159 13.35 -4.80 0.21
N ASP A 160 14.03 -4.40 -0.85
CA ASP A 160 13.72 -3.20 -1.64
C ASP A 160 12.87 -3.49 -2.89
N SER A 161 12.49 -4.77 -3.06
CA SER A 161 11.62 -5.24 -4.14
C SER A 161 10.36 -5.89 -3.57
N GLY A 162 9.20 -5.56 -4.14
CA GLY A 162 7.90 -6.00 -3.67
C GLY A 162 7.06 -6.69 -4.75
N ILE A 163 5.90 -7.19 -4.32
CA ILE A 163 4.82 -7.66 -5.18
C ILE A 163 3.51 -7.09 -4.65
N ILE A 164 2.73 -6.51 -5.54
CA ILE A 164 1.37 -6.04 -5.27
C ILE A 164 0.39 -6.93 -6.04
N PHE A 165 -0.64 -7.41 -5.35
CA PHE A 165 -1.66 -8.28 -5.96
C PHE A 165 -2.83 -7.44 -6.47
N ARG A 166 -3.11 -7.52 -7.77
CA ARG A 166 -4.19 -6.79 -8.45
C ARG A 166 -5.12 -7.76 -9.16
N GLY A 167 -6.15 -7.26 -9.82
CA GLY A 167 -7.04 -8.05 -10.67
C GLY A 167 -8.46 -8.17 -10.11
N VAL A 168 -8.94 -9.39 -9.94
CA VAL A 168 -10.25 -9.71 -9.32
C VAL A 168 -10.11 -10.97 -8.46
N GLU A 169 -11.01 -11.19 -7.51
CA GLU A 169 -10.96 -12.33 -6.55
C GLU A 169 -10.63 -13.68 -7.22
N LYS A 170 -11.21 -13.96 -8.40
CA LYS A 170 -11.05 -15.24 -9.10
C LYS A 170 -9.85 -15.30 -10.05
N HIS A 171 -9.17 -14.19 -10.28
CA HIS A 171 -8.02 -14.07 -11.18
C HIS A 171 -7.08 -12.97 -10.65
N ILE A 172 -6.32 -13.34 -9.62
CA ILE A 172 -5.36 -12.46 -8.95
C ILE A 172 -4.05 -12.48 -9.74
N ARG A 173 -3.53 -11.30 -10.08
CA ARG A 173 -2.25 -11.11 -10.77
C ARG A 173 -1.22 -10.49 -9.84
N ALA A 174 0.01 -10.98 -9.90
CA ALA A 174 1.16 -10.39 -9.22
C ALA A 174 1.80 -9.31 -10.10
N GLN A 175 2.09 -8.15 -9.52
CA GLN A 175 2.84 -7.09 -10.16
C GLN A 175 4.05 -6.74 -9.30
N GLY A 176 5.25 -6.75 -9.88
CA GLY A 176 6.45 -6.29 -9.20
C GLY A 176 6.38 -4.81 -8.86
N TRP A 177 6.95 -4.41 -7.73
CA TRP A 177 7.06 -3.00 -7.32
C TRP A 177 8.44 -2.71 -6.77
N ASN A 178 9.13 -1.71 -7.33
CA ASN A 178 10.44 -1.29 -6.87
C ASN A 178 10.27 -0.30 -5.71
N TYR A 179 10.41 -0.77 -4.46
CA TYR A 179 10.37 0.13 -3.31
C TYR A 179 11.61 1.03 -3.29
N GLY A 180 12.80 0.44 -3.49
CA GLY A 180 14.06 1.16 -3.66
C GLY A 180 14.41 2.09 -2.51
N GLN A 181 14.11 1.73 -1.26
CA GLN A 181 14.38 2.57 -0.08
C GLN A 181 15.86 2.90 0.15
N PHE A 182 16.76 2.17 -0.53
CA PHE A 182 18.21 2.35 -0.48
C PHE A 182 18.79 2.99 -1.76
N GLU A 183 17.94 3.46 -2.67
CA GLU A 183 18.41 4.27 -3.80
C GLU A 183 18.87 5.65 -3.33
N GLU A 184 19.68 6.31 -4.15
CA GLU A 184 20.23 7.65 -3.88
C GLU A 184 19.14 8.64 -3.47
N ASP A 185 19.43 9.53 -2.52
CA ASP A 185 18.53 10.53 -1.94
C ASP A 185 17.24 10.03 -1.28
N ILE A 186 16.81 8.77 -1.44
CA ILE A 186 15.50 8.31 -0.96
C ILE A 186 15.35 8.50 0.56
N LEU A 187 16.39 8.20 1.34
CA LEU A 187 16.37 8.46 2.79
C LEU A 187 16.15 9.95 3.12
N ASN A 188 16.86 10.84 2.43
CA ASN A 188 16.73 12.28 2.63
C ASN A 188 15.34 12.79 2.22
N ILE A 189 14.78 12.23 1.14
CA ILE A 189 13.42 12.54 0.69
C ILE A 189 12.40 12.06 1.73
N CYS A 190 12.55 10.84 2.26
CA CYS A 190 11.65 10.29 3.28
C CYS A 190 11.66 11.13 4.56
N LEU A 191 12.83 11.58 5.03
CA LEU A 191 12.92 12.52 6.15
C LEU A 191 12.27 13.87 5.83
N SER A 192 12.47 14.38 4.62
CA SER A 192 11.85 15.63 4.17
C SER A 192 10.32 15.55 4.12
N ILE A 193 9.73 14.39 3.88
CA ILE A 193 8.26 14.22 3.91
C ILE A 193 7.71 14.63 5.29
N LEU A 194 8.36 14.22 6.38
CA LEU A 194 7.95 14.61 7.73
C LEU A 194 8.05 16.12 7.94
N ASP A 195 9.15 16.74 7.48
CA ASP A 195 9.37 18.18 7.60
C ASP A 195 8.43 19.03 6.72
N ARG A 196 7.86 18.43 5.67
CA ARG A 196 6.88 19.08 4.79
C ARG A 196 5.43 18.92 5.25
N SER A 197 5.19 18.12 6.30
CA SER A 197 3.85 17.93 6.84
C SER A 197 3.25 19.22 7.40
N PRO A 198 1.92 19.42 7.30
CA PRO A 198 1.25 20.52 7.99
C PRO A 198 1.53 20.52 9.50
N LEU A 199 1.67 19.33 10.10
CA LEU A 199 2.03 19.17 11.51
C LEU A 199 3.36 19.87 11.81
N HIS A 200 4.39 19.60 10.99
CA HIS A 200 5.69 20.24 11.13
C HIS A 200 5.67 21.73 10.79
N GLN A 201 4.97 22.14 9.72
CA GLN A 201 4.93 23.55 9.32
C GLN A 201 4.23 24.44 10.36
N ASN A 202 3.25 23.90 11.09
CA ASN A 202 2.52 24.63 12.12
C ASN A 202 3.28 24.71 13.44
N ASP A 203 3.84 23.58 13.90
CA ASP A 203 4.62 23.51 15.15
C ASP A 203 5.79 22.52 15.00
N PRO A 204 6.94 22.98 14.45
CA PRO A 204 8.10 22.12 14.21
C PRO A 204 8.65 21.46 15.46
N ALA A 205 8.60 22.14 16.61
CA ALA A 205 9.17 21.65 17.86
C ALA A 205 8.35 20.48 18.41
N THR A 206 7.02 20.65 18.47
CA THR A 206 6.11 19.60 18.91
C THR A 206 6.12 18.42 17.93
N ASP A 207 6.10 18.69 16.61
CA ASP A 207 6.16 17.62 15.60
C ASP A 207 7.41 16.75 15.78
N VAL A 208 8.60 17.35 15.84
CA VAL A 208 9.86 16.60 15.97
C VAL A 208 9.89 15.80 17.27
N SER A 209 9.45 16.37 18.39
CA SER A 209 9.41 15.64 19.67
C SER A 209 8.52 14.40 19.65
N ARG A 210 7.48 14.38 18.79
CA ARG A 210 6.57 13.23 18.63
C ARG A 210 7.08 12.16 17.66
N ARG A 211 8.16 12.42 16.91
CA ARG A 211 8.73 11.44 15.97
C ARG A 211 9.45 10.27 16.65
N HIS A 212 9.40 10.15 17.98
CA HIS A 212 9.76 8.93 18.67
C HIS A 212 8.68 7.84 18.57
N ASP A 213 7.44 8.21 18.26
CA ASP A 213 6.28 7.31 18.30
C ASP A 213 5.94 6.80 16.89
N PRO A 214 5.99 5.48 16.63
CA PRO A 214 5.61 4.93 15.33
C PRO A 214 4.13 5.15 15.00
N ILE A 215 3.24 5.30 15.99
CA ILE A 215 1.81 5.63 15.77
C ILE A 215 1.72 7.01 15.11
N TYR A 216 2.39 8.01 15.69
CA TYR A 216 2.42 9.37 15.17
C TYR A 216 3.06 9.45 13.78
N VAL A 217 4.25 8.86 13.62
CA VAL A 217 5.01 8.92 12.35
C VAL A 217 4.22 8.25 11.22
N SER A 218 3.68 7.05 11.45
CA SER A 218 2.93 6.33 10.42
C SER A 218 1.65 7.03 10.01
N ARG A 219 0.91 7.61 10.96
CA ARG A 219 -0.29 8.42 10.69
C ARG A 219 0.04 9.68 9.90
N ALA A 220 1.13 10.38 10.23
CA ALA A 220 1.59 11.55 9.47
C ALA A 220 1.97 11.18 8.03
N ILE A 221 2.62 10.04 7.82
CA ILE A 221 2.98 9.55 6.48
C ILE A 221 1.74 9.16 5.68
N SER A 222 0.72 8.54 6.29
CA SER A 222 -0.54 8.23 5.59
C SER A 222 -1.19 9.48 4.98
N ALA A 223 -1.10 10.62 5.67
CA ALA A 223 -1.57 11.90 5.17
C ALA A 223 -0.66 12.43 4.05
N MET A 224 0.66 12.46 4.30
CA MET A 224 1.62 13.11 3.42
C MET A 224 1.90 12.38 2.11
N VAL A 225 1.56 11.10 2.00
CA VAL A 225 1.74 10.35 0.75
C VAL A 225 0.70 10.77 -0.29
N ASN A 226 -0.51 11.18 0.11
CA ASN A 226 -1.46 11.84 -0.79
C ASN A 226 -1.31 13.38 -0.74
N SER A 227 -1.90 14.08 -1.71
CA SER A 227 -1.78 15.54 -1.84
C SER A 227 -3.11 16.28 -1.62
N ASN A 228 -4.07 15.68 -0.92
CA ASN A 228 -5.44 16.20 -0.90
C ASN A 228 -5.59 17.41 0.03
N ASN A 229 -4.93 17.41 1.20
CA ASN A 229 -5.01 18.51 2.17
C ASN A 229 -3.75 19.38 2.21
N ASP A 230 -2.69 18.97 1.53
CA ASP A 230 -1.37 19.61 1.60
C ASP A 230 -0.57 19.41 0.30
N ARG A 231 0.73 19.68 0.35
CA ARG A 231 1.67 19.45 -0.76
C ARG A 231 2.34 18.08 -0.68
N GLY A 232 1.60 17.07 -0.24
CA GLY A 232 2.07 15.70 -0.17
C GLY A 232 2.43 15.10 -1.52
N VAL A 233 2.83 13.82 -1.50
CA VAL A 233 3.66 13.25 -2.58
C VAL A 233 2.86 13.02 -3.86
N VAL A 234 1.74 12.31 -3.79
CA VAL A 234 1.03 11.78 -4.96
C VAL A 234 -0.36 12.40 -5.08
N GLN A 235 -0.73 12.81 -6.29
CA GLN A 235 -2.08 13.26 -6.59
C GLN A 235 -2.91 12.14 -7.20
N GLY A 236 -4.05 11.84 -6.60
CA GLY A 236 -4.95 10.77 -7.05
C GLY A 236 -5.74 11.12 -8.32
N GLN A 237 -5.98 10.12 -9.19
CA GLN A 237 -6.89 10.24 -10.33
C GLN A 237 -7.48 8.88 -10.73
N TRP A 238 -8.81 8.80 -10.79
CA TRP A 238 -9.55 7.57 -11.11
C TRP A 238 -10.44 7.69 -12.34
N GLN A 239 -10.53 8.85 -12.99
CA GLN A 239 -11.48 9.07 -14.10
C GLN A 239 -10.98 8.58 -15.48
N GLY A 240 -9.88 7.82 -15.56
CA GLY A 240 -9.33 7.30 -16.82
C GLY A 240 -8.75 8.36 -17.78
N LYS A 241 -8.57 9.61 -17.31
CA LYS A 241 -7.98 10.71 -18.09
C LYS A 241 -6.77 11.28 -17.36
N TYR A 242 -5.58 11.00 -17.87
CA TYR A 242 -4.30 11.29 -17.18
C TYR A 242 -3.48 12.42 -17.85
N GLY A 243 -4.13 13.28 -18.64
CA GLY A 243 -3.48 14.42 -19.29
C GLY A 243 -2.78 15.33 -18.27
N GLY A 244 -1.53 15.73 -18.58
CA GLY A 244 -0.70 16.56 -17.69
C GLY A 244 0.00 15.78 -16.56
N GLY A 245 -0.06 14.45 -16.57
CA GLY A 245 0.63 13.58 -15.64
C GLY A 245 1.04 12.25 -16.26
N THR A 246 1.46 11.32 -15.41
CA THR A 246 1.75 9.92 -15.76
C THR A 246 0.53 9.08 -15.40
N SER A 247 0.11 8.16 -16.28
CA SER A 247 -0.92 7.18 -15.93
C SER A 247 -0.48 6.41 -14.68
N PRO A 248 -1.36 6.20 -13.67
CA PRO A 248 -1.06 5.39 -12.49
C PRO A 248 -0.55 3.99 -12.83
N LEU A 249 -0.96 3.45 -13.99
CA LEU A 249 -0.55 2.14 -14.48
C LEU A 249 0.89 2.13 -14.95
N HIS A 250 1.50 3.23 -15.38
CA HIS A 250 2.89 3.22 -15.86
C HIS A 250 3.93 3.21 -14.74
N TRP A 251 3.53 3.44 -13.48
CA TRP A 251 4.48 3.33 -12.37
C TRP A 251 4.82 1.87 -12.10
N SER A 252 6.12 1.58 -11.97
CA SER A 252 6.61 0.28 -11.51
C SER A 252 7.40 0.39 -10.20
N GLY A 253 7.62 1.61 -9.68
CA GLY A 253 8.31 1.82 -8.41
C GLY A 253 8.08 3.19 -7.78
N SER A 254 8.47 3.27 -6.50
CA SER A 254 8.38 4.48 -5.68
C SER A 254 9.50 5.48 -5.95
N VAL A 255 10.66 4.98 -6.40
CA VAL A 255 11.90 5.77 -6.56
C VAL A 255 11.70 6.96 -7.50
N ALA A 256 11.16 6.71 -8.70
CA ALA A 256 10.89 7.75 -9.68
C ALA A 256 9.86 8.79 -9.17
N ILE A 257 8.85 8.34 -8.42
CA ILE A 257 7.83 9.20 -7.83
C ILE A 257 8.45 10.14 -6.79
N LEU A 258 9.19 9.59 -5.83
CA LEU A 258 9.82 10.35 -4.75
C LEU A 258 10.84 11.36 -5.29
N HIS A 259 11.68 10.95 -6.24
CA HIS A 259 12.61 11.88 -6.90
C HIS A 259 11.87 12.97 -7.68
N LYS A 260 10.78 12.65 -8.38
CA LYS A 260 9.99 13.65 -9.13
C LYS A 260 9.36 14.66 -8.19
N TRP A 261 8.82 14.22 -7.06
CA TRP A 261 8.30 15.10 -6.01
C TRP A 261 9.40 16.04 -5.49
N PHE A 262 10.57 15.49 -5.14
CA PHE A 262 11.70 16.26 -4.65
C PHE A 262 12.23 17.27 -5.68
N LYS A 263 12.55 16.82 -6.90
CA LYS A 263 13.11 17.65 -7.99
C LYS A 263 12.13 18.75 -8.45
N SER A 264 10.83 18.51 -8.33
CA SER A 264 9.80 19.51 -8.65
C SER A 264 9.56 20.55 -7.54
N ARG A 265 10.41 20.56 -6.50
CA ARG A 265 10.27 21.39 -5.29
C ARG A 265 8.98 21.07 -4.53
N PHE A 266 8.76 19.78 -4.29
CA PHE A 266 7.64 19.25 -3.49
C PHE A 266 6.27 19.56 -4.11
N LYS A 267 6.18 19.52 -5.45
CA LYS A 267 4.89 19.59 -6.13
C LYS A 267 4.29 18.18 -6.24
N PRO A 268 2.97 18.02 -6.04
CA PRO A 268 2.33 16.71 -6.15
C PRO A 268 2.61 16.02 -7.48
N VAL A 269 2.93 14.73 -7.40
CA VAL A 269 3.22 13.87 -8.55
C VAL A 269 1.91 13.33 -9.11
N LYS A 270 1.62 13.73 -10.33
CA LYS A 270 0.45 13.28 -11.10
C LYS A 270 0.82 12.03 -11.93
N TYR A 271 0.08 10.93 -11.88
CA TYR A 271 -1.03 10.60 -10.98
C TYR A 271 -0.80 9.25 -10.30
N GLY A 272 -1.55 8.97 -9.22
CA GLY A 272 -1.55 7.68 -8.54
C GLY A 272 -2.96 7.14 -8.28
N GLN A 273 -3.00 5.85 -7.96
CA GLN A 273 -4.16 5.08 -7.49
C GLN A 273 -3.71 4.22 -6.29
N CYS A 274 -4.61 3.47 -5.64
CA CYS A 274 -4.36 2.85 -4.33
C CYS A 274 -3.01 2.10 -4.23
N TRP A 275 -2.65 1.27 -5.22
CA TRP A 275 -1.38 0.55 -5.21
C TRP A 275 -0.15 1.45 -5.30
N VAL A 276 -0.26 2.61 -5.97
CA VAL A 276 0.81 3.62 -6.07
C VAL A 276 1.01 4.28 -4.71
N PHE A 277 -0.09 4.68 -4.04
CA PHE A 277 -0.04 5.23 -2.69
C PHE A 277 0.58 4.20 -1.72
N ALA A 278 0.10 2.96 -1.74
CA ALA A 278 0.61 1.90 -0.87
C ALA A 278 2.09 1.56 -1.14
N GLY A 279 2.50 1.57 -2.41
CA GLY A 279 3.89 1.37 -2.82
C GLY A 279 4.82 2.46 -2.26
N VAL A 280 4.44 3.73 -2.44
CA VAL A 280 5.20 4.88 -1.92
C VAL A 280 5.24 4.88 -0.40
N MET A 281 4.09 4.65 0.26
CA MET A 281 4.01 4.59 1.71
C MET A 281 4.87 3.47 2.29
N CYS A 282 4.86 2.28 1.67
CA CYS A 282 5.73 1.17 2.07
C CYS A 282 7.20 1.55 1.98
N THR A 283 7.64 2.19 0.88
CA THR A 283 9.01 2.68 0.73
C THR A 283 9.39 3.60 1.88
N VAL A 284 8.56 4.61 2.17
CA VAL A 284 8.87 5.61 3.21
C VAL A 284 8.98 4.95 4.58
N LEU A 285 8.04 4.08 4.95
CA LEU A 285 8.04 3.42 6.26
C LEU A 285 9.20 2.44 6.44
N ARG A 286 9.50 1.62 5.41
CA ARG A 286 10.71 0.76 5.41
C ARG A 286 11.97 1.58 5.53
N CYS A 287 12.06 2.68 4.78
CA CYS A 287 13.20 3.59 4.81
C CYS A 287 13.43 4.20 6.20
N LEU A 288 12.37 4.45 6.98
CA LEU A 288 12.48 4.97 8.34
C LEU A 288 12.70 3.88 9.40
N GLY A 289 12.70 2.60 8.99
CA GLY A 289 12.92 1.46 9.88
C GLY A 289 11.66 0.88 10.51
N ILE A 290 10.47 1.16 9.97
CA ILE A 290 9.21 0.53 10.42
C ILE A 290 8.92 -0.66 9.49
N ALA A 291 8.93 -1.87 10.03
CA ALA A 291 8.61 -3.08 9.28
C ALA A 291 7.19 -2.96 8.67
N THR A 292 7.11 -3.00 7.33
CA THR A 292 5.88 -2.67 6.60
C THR A 292 5.69 -3.59 5.40
N ARG A 293 4.45 -4.02 5.17
CA ARG A 293 4.04 -4.81 3.98
C ARG A 293 2.85 -4.18 3.28
N VAL A 294 2.73 -4.44 1.98
CA VAL A 294 1.56 -4.04 1.18
C VAL A 294 0.51 -5.15 1.23
N VAL A 295 -0.75 -4.76 1.38
CA VAL A 295 -1.90 -5.67 1.48
C VAL A 295 -2.92 -5.30 0.41
N SER A 296 -3.46 -6.32 -0.26
CA SER A 296 -4.48 -6.17 -1.28
C SER A 296 -5.76 -6.87 -0.85
N ASN A 297 -6.85 -6.13 -0.75
CA ASN A 297 -8.19 -6.63 -0.41
C ASN A 297 -9.06 -6.68 -1.67
N PHE A 298 -9.65 -7.84 -1.99
CA PHE A 298 -10.53 -7.98 -3.16
C PHE A 298 -11.98 -7.80 -2.76
N ASN A 299 -12.78 -7.20 -3.65
CA ASN A 299 -14.14 -6.74 -3.33
C ASN A 299 -14.13 -5.81 -2.10
N SER A 300 -13.27 -4.79 -2.11
CA SER A 300 -13.14 -3.86 -0.98
C SER A 300 -14.32 -2.88 -0.99
N ALA A 301 -15.00 -2.77 0.13
CA ALA A 301 -16.08 -1.80 0.30
C ALA A 301 -15.51 -0.39 0.52
N HIS A 302 -16.22 0.61 0.04
CA HIS A 302 -16.11 1.99 0.48
C HIS A 302 -17.50 2.39 0.98
N ASP A 303 -17.69 2.28 2.30
CA ASP A 303 -18.91 2.66 3.03
C ASP A 303 -18.79 4.14 3.43
N THR A 304 -19.63 4.98 2.84
CA THR A 304 -19.58 6.44 3.00
C THR A 304 -20.49 6.94 4.12
N ASP A 305 -21.54 6.20 4.47
CA ASP A 305 -22.53 6.61 5.47
C ASP A 305 -22.32 5.95 6.86
N ARG A 306 -21.30 5.08 6.97
CA ARG A 306 -20.81 4.41 8.19
C ARG A 306 -21.81 3.45 8.81
N ASN A 307 -22.66 2.83 7.99
CA ASN A 307 -23.68 1.90 8.45
C ASN A 307 -23.24 0.41 8.39
N LEU A 308 -22.01 0.13 7.92
CA LEU A 308 -21.44 -1.19 7.62
C LEU A 308 -22.12 -1.97 6.50
N SER A 309 -22.85 -1.29 5.64
CA SER A 309 -23.48 -1.80 4.43
C SER A 309 -22.96 -1.02 3.24
N VAL A 310 -22.90 -1.67 2.09
CA VAL A 310 -22.67 -1.02 0.81
C VAL A 310 -23.92 -1.24 -0.03
N ASP A 311 -24.62 -0.16 -0.32
CA ASP A 311 -25.81 -0.21 -1.16
C ASP A 311 -25.44 -0.07 -2.63
N LYS A 312 -25.91 -0.99 -3.46
CA LYS A 312 -25.81 -0.91 -4.92
C LYS A 312 -27.20 -0.76 -5.52
N TYR A 313 -27.42 0.34 -6.23
CA TYR A 313 -28.62 0.56 -7.02
C TYR A 313 -28.40 0.12 -8.46
N VAL A 314 -29.35 -0.65 -9.00
CA VAL A 314 -29.34 -1.10 -10.40
C VAL A 314 -30.67 -0.85 -11.07
N ASP A 315 -30.64 -0.67 -12.38
CA ASP A 315 -31.84 -0.62 -13.20
C ASP A 315 -32.37 -2.02 -13.57
N SER A 316 -33.43 -2.05 -14.39
CA SER A 316 -34.05 -3.30 -14.87
C SER A 316 -33.18 -4.18 -15.77
N PHE A 317 -32.00 -3.70 -16.20
CA PHE A 317 -30.99 -4.46 -16.94
C PHE A 317 -29.81 -4.88 -16.06
N GLY A 318 -29.78 -4.45 -14.79
CA GLY A 318 -28.68 -4.71 -13.87
C GLY A 318 -27.54 -3.71 -14.00
N ARG A 319 -27.73 -2.60 -14.73
CA ARG A 319 -26.73 -1.53 -14.84
C ARG A 319 -26.68 -0.75 -13.54
N THR A 320 -25.48 -0.49 -13.03
CA THR A 320 -25.26 0.31 -11.82
C THR A 320 -25.69 1.76 -12.05
N LEU A 321 -26.45 2.32 -11.11
CA LEU A 321 -26.87 3.72 -11.09
C LEU A 321 -26.00 4.48 -10.07
N GLU A 322 -24.91 5.09 -10.53
CA GLU A 322 -23.92 5.72 -9.66
C GLU A 322 -24.43 6.99 -8.97
N ASP A 323 -25.38 7.70 -9.57
CA ASP A 323 -25.87 8.97 -9.01
C ASP A 323 -26.75 8.79 -7.75
N LEU A 324 -27.08 7.55 -7.39
CA LEU A 324 -27.97 7.24 -6.26
C LEU A 324 -27.24 6.95 -4.95
N THR A 325 -25.93 6.70 -5.00
CA THR A 325 -25.13 6.40 -3.81
C THR A 325 -23.65 6.69 -4.05
N GLU A 326 -22.96 7.14 -3.01
CA GLU A 326 -21.50 7.27 -3.03
C GLU A 326 -20.80 5.96 -2.61
N ASP A 327 -21.55 5.01 -2.03
CA ASP A 327 -21.03 3.70 -1.68
C ASP A 327 -20.54 2.94 -2.91
N SER A 328 -19.42 2.25 -2.74
CA SER A 328 -18.86 1.46 -3.83
C SER A 328 -18.19 0.19 -3.36
N MET A 329 -18.04 -0.75 -4.30
CA MET A 329 -17.24 -1.96 -4.10
C MET A 329 -16.19 -2.02 -5.19
N TRP A 330 -14.94 -1.81 -4.81
CA TRP A 330 -13.81 -1.83 -5.73
C TRP A 330 -13.41 -3.28 -6.01
N ASN A 331 -12.97 -3.59 -7.24
CA ASN A 331 -12.50 -4.96 -7.55
C ASN A 331 -11.37 -5.40 -6.63
N PHE A 332 -10.49 -4.46 -6.31
CA PHE A 332 -9.52 -4.57 -5.25
C PHE A 332 -9.18 -3.17 -4.72
N HIS A 333 -8.69 -3.13 -3.49
CA HIS A 333 -8.08 -1.96 -2.88
C HIS A 333 -6.76 -2.37 -2.22
N VAL A 334 -5.81 -1.45 -2.13
CA VAL A 334 -4.45 -1.74 -1.66
C VAL A 334 -4.04 -0.71 -0.61
N TRP A 335 -3.59 -1.21 0.54
CA TRP A 335 -3.12 -0.41 1.67
C TRP A 335 -1.83 -1.02 2.25
N ASN A 336 -1.37 -0.51 3.40
CA ASN A 336 -0.20 -1.00 4.12
C ASN A 336 -0.57 -1.60 5.48
N GLU A 337 0.20 -2.58 5.91
CA GLU A 337 0.29 -2.96 7.32
C GLU A 337 1.69 -2.66 7.83
N SER A 338 1.79 -1.99 8.98
CA SER A 338 3.05 -1.76 9.68
C SER A 338 3.06 -2.43 11.04
N TRP A 339 4.22 -2.95 11.44
CA TRP A 339 4.38 -3.69 12.69
C TRP A 339 4.91 -2.78 13.79
N PHE A 340 4.11 -2.62 14.86
CA PHE A 340 4.55 -1.97 16.10
C PHE A 340 3.61 -2.22 17.28
N ALA A 341 4.08 -1.89 18.48
CA ALA A 341 3.29 -1.89 19.70
C ALA A 341 2.27 -0.74 19.73
N ARG A 342 1.09 -1.00 20.30
CA ARG A 342 0.02 -0.02 20.50
C ARG A 342 -0.04 0.40 21.96
N GLN A 343 0.92 1.23 22.37
CA GLN A 343 1.01 1.74 23.75
C GLN A 343 -0.28 2.45 24.20
N ASP A 344 -1.04 3.01 23.26
CA ASP A 344 -2.32 3.66 23.47
C ASP A 344 -3.51 2.68 23.67
N LEU A 345 -3.42 1.45 23.16
CA LEU A 345 -4.49 0.44 23.24
C LEU A 345 -4.17 -0.75 24.16
N GLY A 346 -2.89 -1.00 24.42
CA GLY A 346 -2.38 -2.13 25.19
C GLY A 346 -1.92 -3.33 24.32
N PRO A 347 -1.23 -4.29 24.96
CA PRO A 347 -0.44 -5.31 24.27
C PRO A 347 -1.25 -6.27 23.38
N SER A 348 -2.53 -6.47 23.68
CA SER A 348 -3.42 -7.32 22.86
C SER A 348 -3.64 -6.78 21.44
N TYR A 349 -3.31 -5.51 21.19
CA TYR A 349 -3.48 -4.85 19.89
C TYR A 349 -2.16 -4.56 19.18
N ASN A 350 -1.03 -5.01 19.75
CA ASN A 350 0.29 -4.96 19.11
C ASN A 350 0.31 -5.80 17.82
N GLY A 351 1.34 -5.56 17.00
CA GLY A 351 1.59 -6.29 15.76
C GLY A 351 1.18 -5.47 14.55
N TRP A 352 0.53 -6.10 13.57
CA TRP A 352 0.14 -5.45 12.32
C TRP A 352 -0.95 -4.39 12.51
N GLN A 353 -0.68 -3.20 11.99
CA GLN A 353 -1.56 -2.03 12.00
C GLN A 353 -1.85 -1.58 10.57
N VAL A 354 -3.13 -1.49 10.21
CA VAL A 354 -3.60 -0.99 8.91
C VAL A 354 -3.33 0.49 8.81
N LEU A 355 -2.73 0.89 7.70
CA LEU A 355 -2.48 2.27 7.31
C LEU A 355 -2.83 2.43 5.84
N ASP A 356 -3.58 3.47 5.49
CA ASP A 356 -3.95 3.73 4.11
C ASP A 356 -3.72 5.19 3.74
N ALA A 357 -2.87 5.38 2.73
CA ALA A 357 -2.57 6.68 2.16
C ALA A 357 -3.52 7.08 1.02
N THR A 358 -4.41 6.18 0.59
CA THR A 358 -5.40 6.46 -0.43
C THR A 358 -6.45 7.42 0.14
N PRO A 359 -6.69 8.59 -0.49
CA PRO A 359 -7.61 9.58 0.05
C PRO A 359 -9.06 9.20 -0.20
N GLN A 360 -9.60 8.27 0.60
CA GLN A 360 -11.01 7.84 0.56
C GLN A 360 -11.85 8.62 1.56
N GLU A 361 -11.50 8.55 2.85
CA GLU A 361 -12.25 9.20 3.93
C GLU A 361 -11.38 10.19 4.71
N GLU A 362 -12.01 11.26 5.20
CA GLU A 362 -11.34 12.19 6.10
C GLU A 362 -11.40 11.70 7.56
N SER A 363 -10.23 11.67 8.20
CA SER A 363 -10.06 11.41 9.63
C SER A 363 -9.60 12.67 10.34
N GLU A 364 -10.52 13.27 11.11
CA GLU A 364 -10.35 14.57 11.78
C GLU A 364 -10.09 15.71 10.76
N GLY A 365 -10.79 15.69 9.62
CA GLY A 365 -10.70 16.73 8.58
C GLY A 365 -9.47 16.62 7.68
N VAL A 366 -8.76 15.49 7.71
CA VAL A 366 -7.56 15.22 6.90
C VAL A 366 -7.71 13.84 6.26
N PHE A 367 -7.39 13.71 4.98
CA PHE A 367 -7.28 12.45 4.24
C PHE A 367 -6.07 11.66 4.75
N ARG A 368 -6.32 10.86 5.78
CA ARG A 368 -5.35 9.98 6.44
C ARG A 368 -6.12 8.82 7.06
N CYS A 369 -5.53 7.64 7.09
CA CYS A 369 -6.18 6.46 7.66
C CYS A 369 -5.19 5.61 8.43
N GLY A 370 -5.58 5.20 9.63
CA GLY A 370 -4.79 4.37 10.54
C GLY A 370 -3.85 5.16 11.45
N PRO A 371 -3.08 4.46 12.31
CA PRO A 371 -2.98 3.01 12.39
C PRO A 371 -4.18 2.32 13.08
N ALA A 372 -4.81 1.36 12.39
CA ALA A 372 -5.88 0.52 12.95
C ALA A 372 -5.36 -0.89 13.24
N SER A 373 -5.47 -1.36 14.49
CA SER A 373 -4.98 -2.71 14.84
C SER A 373 -5.76 -3.79 14.09
N VAL A 374 -5.07 -4.65 13.34
CA VAL A 374 -5.70 -5.76 12.60
C VAL A 374 -6.46 -6.69 13.55
N THR A 375 -5.93 -6.89 14.77
CA THR A 375 -6.62 -7.62 15.85
C THR A 375 -7.92 -6.94 16.27
N ALA A 376 -7.93 -5.61 16.41
CA ALA A 376 -9.14 -4.87 16.73
C ALA A 376 -10.20 -4.97 15.62
N ILE A 377 -9.78 -4.94 14.35
CA ILE A 377 -10.67 -5.14 13.20
C ILE A 377 -11.27 -6.55 13.24
N ARG A 378 -10.45 -7.59 13.45
CA ARG A 378 -10.93 -8.97 13.54
C ARG A 378 -11.91 -9.22 14.67
N GLU A 379 -11.74 -8.56 15.80
CA GLU A 379 -12.65 -8.69 16.94
C GLU A 379 -13.82 -7.70 16.91
N GLY A 380 -13.91 -6.82 15.90
CA GLY A 380 -14.98 -5.83 15.78
C GLY A 380 -14.95 -4.76 16.87
N ASP A 381 -13.74 -4.41 17.34
CA ASP A 381 -13.49 -3.35 18.31
C ASP A 381 -13.33 -1.97 17.65
N VAL A 382 -14.21 -1.68 16.70
CA VAL A 382 -14.15 -0.53 15.77
C VAL A 382 -14.12 0.86 16.43
N HIS A 383 -14.53 0.98 17.69
CA HIS A 383 -14.42 2.23 18.47
C HIS A 383 -12.99 2.63 18.86
N LEU A 384 -12.00 1.72 18.73
CA LEU A 384 -10.63 2.01 19.10
C LEU A 384 -9.96 2.86 18.02
N ALA A 385 -9.03 3.71 18.44
CA ALA A 385 -8.24 4.50 17.53
C ALA A 385 -7.34 3.58 16.66
N HIS A 386 -7.07 3.90 15.40
CA HIS A 386 -7.67 4.94 14.58
C HIS A 386 -8.55 4.30 13.50
N ASP A 387 -9.56 5.03 13.03
CA ASP A 387 -10.29 4.73 11.79
C ASP A 387 -10.91 3.32 11.70
N GLY A 388 -11.08 2.66 12.84
CA GLY A 388 -11.63 1.31 12.95
C GLY A 388 -12.99 1.09 12.28
N PRO A 389 -13.94 2.05 12.28
CA PRO A 389 -15.20 1.92 11.55
C PRO A 389 -15.01 1.72 10.06
N PHE A 390 -14.21 2.58 9.44
CA PHE A 390 -13.95 2.59 8.01
C PHE A 390 -13.23 1.30 7.61
N VAL A 391 -12.10 1.01 8.26
CA VAL A 391 -11.30 -0.20 7.97
C VAL A 391 -12.10 -1.48 8.16
N PHE A 392 -13.00 -1.54 9.15
CA PHE A 392 -13.86 -2.71 9.35
C PHE A 392 -14.88 -2.86 8.22
N ALA A 393 -15.46 -1.76 7.73
CA ALA A 393 -16.40 -1.77 6.62
C ALA A 393 -15.74 -2.30 5.35
N GLU A 394 -14.52 -1.86 5.03
CA GLU A 394 -13.77 -2.28 3.85
C GLU A 394 -13.66 -3.81 3.69
N VAL A 395 -13.63 -4.53 4.82
CA VAL A 395 -13.46 -6.00 4.85
C VAL A 395 -14.69 -6.79 5.31
N ASN A 396 -15.69 -6.16 5.93
CA ASN A 396 -16.85 -6.86 6.51
C ASN A 396 -18.21 -6.30 6.09
N ALA A 397 -18.28 -5.22 5.30
CA ALA A 397 -19.58 -4.63 4.96
C ALA A 397 -20.51 -5.64 4.28
N ASP A 398 -21.79 -5.61 4.64
CA ASP A 398 -22.81 -6.39 3.94
C ASP A 398 -23.10 -5.70 2.57
N TYR A 399 -23.24 -6.47 1.50
CA TYR A 399 -23.48 -5.91 0.15
C TYR A 399 -24.94 -6.04 -0.25
N ILE A 400 -25.67 -4.93 -0.32
CA ILE A 400 -27.12 -4.93 -0.59
C ILE A 400 -27.37 -4.41 -1.99
N THR A 401 -28.13 -5.16 -2.77
CA THR A 401 -28.54 -4.75 -4.13
C THR A 401 -30.00 -4.34 -4.14
N TRP A 402 -30.25 -3.14 -4.65
CA TRP A 402 -31.56 -2.52 -4.82
C TRP A 402 -31.88 -2.38 -6.30
N LEU A 403 -33.08 -2.81 -6.69
CA LEU A 403 -33.63 -2.52 -8.02
C LEU A 403 -34.36 -1.19 -7.94
N TRP A 404 -33.92 -0.22 -8.74
CA TRP A 404 -34.54 1.07 -8.90
C TRP A 404 -35.47 1.07 -10.12
N HIS A 405 -36.69 1.55 -9.93
CA HIS A 405 -37.72 1.62 -10.96
C HIS A 405 -37.85 3.04 -11.52
N GLU A 406 -38.46 3.18 -12.71
CA GLU A 406 -38.66 4.48 -13.36
C GLU A 406 -39.61 5.41 -12.57
N ASP A 407 -40.45 4.85 -11.69
CA ASP A 407 -41.35 5.59 -10.80
C ASP A 407 -40.68 6.03 -9.49
N GLU A 408 -39.35 5.98 -9.44
CA GLU A 408 -38.50 6.29 -8.26
C GLU A 408 -38.77 5.39 -7.05
N SER A 409 -39.53 4.30 -7.22
CA SER A 409 -39.61 3.25 -6.21
C SER A 409 -38.40 2.32 -6.29
N TRP A 410 -38.05 1.71 -5.17
CA TRP A 410 -36.99 0.71 -5.12
C TRP A 410 -37.38 -0.48 -4.25
N GLU A 411 -36.80 -1.63 -4.58
CA GLU A 411 -37.00 -2.85 -3.84
C GLU A 411 -35.69 -3.65 -3.71
N ARG A 412 -35.54 -4.35 -2.59
CA ARG A 412 -34.36 -5.16 -2.31
C ARG A 412 -34.37 -6.40 -3.21
N VAL A 413 -33.31 -6.57 -3.99
CA VAL A 413 -33.11 -7.78 -4.82
C VAL A 413 -32.46 -8.88 -4.00
N TYR A 414 -31.33 -8.58 -3.36
CA TYR A 414 -30.51 -9.55 -2.65
C TYR A 414 -29.57 -8.85 -1.66
N SER A 415 -29.17 -9.57 -0.61
CA SER A 415 -28.15 -9.15 0.35
C SER A 415 -27.07 -10.22 0.44
N ASP A 416 -25.83 -9.85 0.19
CA ASP A 416 -24.67 -10.74 0.29
C ASP A 416 -23.79 -10.34 1.48
N THR A 417 -23.85 -11.13 2.55
CA THR A 417 -23.03 -10.88 3.76
C THR A 417 -21.62 -11.45 3.65
N LYS A 418 -21.22 -11.97 2.48
CA LYS A 418 -19.95 -12.70 2.29
C LYS A 418 -19.13 -12.20 1.10
N ARG A 419 -19.64 -11.22 0.34
CA ARG A 419 -19.03 -10.75 -0.92
C ARG A 419 -17.82 -9.86 -0.68
N ILE A 420 -17.88 -9.00 0.33
CA ILE A 420 -16.85 -8.00 0.64
C ILE A 420 -15.66 -8.65 1.34
N GLY A 421 -14.46 -8.10 1.16
CA GLY A 421 -13.30 -8.45 1.97
C GLY A 421 -12.74 -9.85 1.66
N ARG A 422 -12.38 -10.11 0.41
CA ARG A 422 -12.00 -11.46 -0.06
C ARG A 422 -10.52 -11.54 -0.39
N CYS A 423 -9.96 -12.72 -0.20
CA CYS A 423 -8.60 -13.07 -0.59
C CYS A 423 -7.60 -11.97 -0.20
N ILE A 424 -7.69 -11.45 1.02
CA ILE A 424 -6.81 -10.39 1.50
C ILE A 424 -5.38 -10.94 1.43
N SER A 425 -4.53 -10.32 0.63
CA SER A 425 -3.29 -10.91 0.14
C SER A 425 -2.10 -10.03 0.42
N THR A 426 -0.97 -10.66 0.73
CA THR A 426 0.34 -9.99 0.80
C THR A 426 1.42 -10.92 0.25
N LYS A 427 2.60 -10.36 -0.06
CA LYS A 427 3.75 -11.13 -0.54
C LYS A 427 4.29 -11.99 0.60
N ALA A 428 4.66 -13.23 0.29
CA ALA A 428 5.31 -14.13 1.22
C ALA A 428 6.72 -13.64 1.62
N VAL A 429 7.10 -13.93 2.86
CA VAL A 429 8.47 -13.78 3.34
C VAL A 429 9.40 -14.66 2.51
N GLY A 430 10.44 -14.07 1.93
CA GLY A 430 11.49 -14.80 1.20
C GLY A 430 11.08 -15.42 -0.14
N SER A 431 9.85 -15.20 -0.64
CA SER A 431 9.43 -15.67 -1.97
C SER A 431 8.44 -14.73 -2.64
N ASP A 432 8.13 -15.02 -3.91
CA ASP A 432 7.18 -14.26 -4.72
C ASP A 432 5.74 -14.76 -4.63
N SER A 433 5.50 -15.76 -3.77
CA SER A 433 4.19 -16.37 -3.62
C SER A 433 3.21 -15.47 -2.88
N ARG A 434 1.92 -15.66 -3.18
CA ARG A 434 0.81 -14.99 -2.49
C ARG A 434 0.52 -15.68 -1.16
N VAL A 435 0.49 -14.92 -0.07
CA VAL A 435 -0.06 -15.36 1.22
C VAL A 435 -1.45 -14.78 1.40
N ASP A 436 -2.41 -15.63 1.70
CA ASP A 436 -3.76 -15.22 2.08
C ASP A 436 -3.81 -14.94 3.59
N ILE A 437 -4.10 -13.70 3.95
CA ILE A 437 -4.19 -13.22 5.33
C ILE A 437 -5.63 -12.85 5.72
N THR A 438 -6.64 -13.29 4.96
CA THR A 438 -8.07 -12.96 5.22
C THR A 438 -8.48 -13.32 6.65
N SER A 439 -7.98 -14.44 7.18
CA SER A 439 -8.29 -14.89 8.55
C SER A 439 -7.72 -13.99 9.65
N LEU A 440 -6.75 -13.12 9.33
CA LEU A 440 -6.23 -12.12 10.26
C LEU A 440 -7.20 -10.95 10.43
N TYR A 441 -8.01 -10.65 9.41
CA TYR A 441 -8.95 -9.53 9.40
C TYR A 441 -10.36 -9.92 9.85
N LYS A 442 -10.77 -11.17 9.61
CA LYS A 442 -12.12 -11.62 9.96
C LYS A 442 -12.22 -13.12 10.17
N TYR A 443 -13.29 -13.51 10.85
CA TYR A 443 -13.63 -14.91 11.05
C TYR A 443 -14.21 -15.52 9.77
N PRO A 444 -14.15 -16.86 9.60
CA PRO A 444 -14.64 -17.52 8.38
C PRO A 444 -16.10 -17.18 8.08
N GLU A 445 -16.37 -16.89 6.80
CA GLU A 445 -17.68 -16.47 6.31
C GLU A 445 -18.80 -17.46 6.60
N GLY A 446 -19.88 -16.99 7.24
CA GLY A 446 -21.01 -17.82 7.67
C GLY A 446 -20.78 -18.61 8.96
N SER A 447 -19.65 -18.41 9.64
CA SER A 447 -19.47 -18.89 11.00
C SER A 447 -20.32 -18.07 11.99
N ARG A 448 -20.73 -18.67 13.11
CA ARG A 448 -21.46 -17.93 14.16
C ARG A 448 -20.66 -16.76 14.73
N LYS A 449 -19.33 -16.91 14.80
CA LYS A 449 -18.41 -15.92 15.37
C LYS A 449 -18.27 -14.70 14.46
N GLU A 450 -18.18 -14.87 13.13
CA GLU A 450 -18.21 -13.76 12.16
C GLU A 450 -19.42 -12.86 12.41
N ARG A 451 -20.63 -13.45 12.41
CA ARG A 451 -21.84 -12.65 12.63
C ARG A 451 -21.95 -12.02 14.01
N GLN A 452 -21.39 -12.65 15.05
CA GLN A 452 -21.32 -12.06 16.39
C GLN A 452 -20.41 -10.83 16.42
N VAL A 453 -19.25 -10.91 15.76
CA VAL A 453 -18.29 -9.80 15.63
C VAL A 453 -18.92 -8.66 14.84
N TYR A 454 -19.55 -8.94 13.71
CA TYR A 454 -20.26 -7.90 12.94
C TYR A 454 -21.32 -7.19 13.79
N ARG A 455 -22.19 -7.94 14.48
CA ARG A 455 -23.20 -7.35 15.39
C ARG A 455 -22.59 -6.58 16.55
N LYS A 456 -21.38 -6.94 17.00
CA LYS A 456 -20.62 -6.18 17.99
C LYS A 456 -20.16 -4.84 17.38
N ALA A 457 -19.57 -4.85 16.19
CA ALA A 457 -19.13 -3.63 15.48
C ALA A 457 -20.30 -2.67 15.25
N VAL A 458 -21.40 -3.15 14.66
CA VAL A 458 -22.66 -2.40 14.46
C VAL A 458 -23.12 -1.74 15.78
N ARG A 459 -23.21 -2.50 16.87
CA ARG A 459 -23.63 -1.95 18.16
C ARG A 459 -22.69 -0.86 18.66
N LYS A 460 -21.38 -1.00 18.47
CA LYS A 460 -20.39 -0.02 18.91
C LYS A 460 -20.51 1.28 18.10
N LEU A 461 -20.68 1.20 16.78
CA LEU A 461 -20.86 2.38 15.92
C LEU A 461 -22.05 3.24 16.37
N PHE A 462 -23.23 2.62 16.47
CA PHE A 462 -24.46 3.33 16.84
C PHE A 462 -24.52 3.74 18.32
N SER A 463 -23.73 3.13 19.20
CA SER A 463 -23.66 3.56 20.61
C SER A 463 -22.80 4.81 20.79
N VAL A 464 -21.76 4.99 19.96
CA VAL A 464 -20.91 6.18 19.98
C VAL A 464 -21.68 7.40 19.46
N GLU A 465 -22.48 7.24 18.40
CA GLU A 465 -23.31 8.32 17.85
C GLU A 465 -24.37 8.85 18.84
N ALA A 466 -24.95 7.98 19.67
CA ALA A 466 -25.91 8.36 20.69
C ALA A 466 -25.31 9.24 21.81
N SER A 467 -24.00 9.16 22.03
CA SER A 467 -23.29 9.95 23.04
C SER A 467 -22.76 11.30 22.51
N GLY A 468 -22.54 11.41 21.19
CA GLY A 468 -21.95 12.59 20.55
C GLY A 468 -22.93 13.60 19.92
N ARG A 469 -24.21 13.25 19.71
CA ARG A 469 -25.20 14.15 19.08
C ARG A 469 -26.50 14.27 19.89
N ARG A 470 -26.54 15.27 20.78
CA ARG A 470 -27.80 15.88 21.27
C ARG A 470 -28.24 17.09 20.44
N THR A 471 -27.70 17.25 19.22
CA THR A 471 -28.01 18.38 18.34
C THR A 471 -28.88 17.94 17.16
N ARG A 472 -30.09 18.50 17.15
CA ARG A 472 -31.17 18.45 16.15
C ARG A 472 -30.70 18.17 14.71
N ILE A 473 -30.99 16.98 14.20
CA ILE A 473 -31.33 16.81 12.77
C ILE A 473 -32.84 16.56 12.71
N ARG A 474 -33.57 17.64 12.38
CA ARG A 474 -34.94 17.58 11.88
C ARG A 474 -34.85 17.71 10.36
N ARG A 475 -34.87 16.60 9.63
CA ARG A 475 -35.26 16.49 8.21
C ARG A 475 -35.86 15.09 8.04
N ALA A 476 -37.18 14.96 8.08
CA ALA A 476 -38.12 15.10 6.96
C ALA A 476 -37.97 13.97 5.92
N GLY A 477 -38.82 12.95 6.05
CA GLY A 477 -39.42 12.32 4.87
C GLY A 477 -38.87 11.01 4.31
N SER A 478 -38.29 10.10 5.10
CA SER A 478 -38.08 8.72 4.65
C SER A 478 -38.38 7.75 5.78
N ARG A 479 -39.18 6.72 5.50
CA ARG A 479 -39.46 5.62 6.45
C ARG A 479 -38.12 5.04 6.90
N GLY A 480 -37.81 5.18 8.18
CA GLY A 480 -36.54 4.73 8.75
C GLY A 480 -36.38 3.22 8.61
N LEU A 481 -35.41 2.80 7.81
CA LEU A 481 -34.83 1.46 7.82
C LEU A 481 -34.07 1.30 9.15
N TRP A 482 -34.78 0.92 10.20
CA TRP A 482 -34.16 0.66 11.51
C TRP A 482 -33.81 -0.81 11.62
N ARG A 483 -32.51 -1.10 11.86
CA ARG A 483 -31.90 -2.21 12.63
C ARG A 483 -32.28 -3.67 12.35
N GLU A 484 -33.52 -3.98 11.98
CA GLU A 484 -34.05 -5.34 11.77
C GLU A 484 -34.05 -5.72 10.28
N ASP A 485 -34.32 -4.79 9.36
CA ASP A 485 -34.31 -5.07 7.90
C ASP A 485 -32.92 -5.42 7.35
N LEU A 486 -31.86 -4.83 7.91
CA LEU A 486 -30.45 -5.17 7.59
C LEU A 486 -30.03 -6.55 8.13
N LEU A 487 -30.76 -7.10 9.11
CA LEU A 487 -30.45 -8.38 9.75
C LEU A 487 -31.28 -9.55 9.21
N GLU A 488 -32.37 -9.29 8.49
CA GLU A 488 -33.17 -10.33 7.85
C GLU A 488 -32.53 -10.80 6.53
N PRO A 489 -32.18 -12.10 6.41
CA PRO A 489 -31.65 -12.64 5.16
C PRO A 489 -32.68 -12.46 4.05
N ALA A 490 -32.28 -11.84 2.93
CA ALA A 490 -33.12 -11.85 1.73
C ALA A 490 -33.44 -13.31 1.35
N ALA A 491 -34.69 -13.59 1.01
CA ALA A 491 -35.10 -14.92 0.56
C ALA A 491 -34.26 -15.32 -0.65
N LYS A 492 -33.55 -16.45 -0.58
CA LYS A 492 -32.77 -16.94 -1.71
C LYS A 492 -33.71 -17.24 -2.88
N PRO A 493 -33.42 -16.73 -4.09
CA PRO A 493 -34.27 -17.00 -5.24
C PRO A 493 -34.31 -18.49 -5.55
N ASN A 494 -35.43 -18.96 -6.10
CA ASN A 494 -35.64 -20.35 -6.53
C ASN A 494 -34.89 -20.71 -7.83
N ILE A 495 -34.01 -19.82 -8.29
CA ILE A 495 -33.13 -20.01 -9.44
C ILE A 495 -31.71 -19.61 -9.05
N THR A 496 -30.73 -20.15 -9.77
CA THR A 496 -29.34 -19.69 -9.68
C THR A 496 -28.81 -19.35 -11.06
N GLY A 497 -27.81 -18.48 -11.09
CA GLY A 497 -27.20 -18.05 -12.33
C GLY A 497 -25.70 -17.81 -12.19
N LYS A 498 -24.94 -18.13 -13.23
CA LYS A 498 -23.51 -17.85 -13.31
C LYS A 498 -23.10 -17.59 -14.75
N PHE A 499 -22.22 -16.62 -14.96
CA PHE A 499 -21.56 -16.43 -16.24
C PHE A 499 -20.32 -17.32 -16.35
N LYS A 500 -20.21 -18.04 -17.47
CA LYS A 500 -19.07 -18.90 -17.80
C LYS A 500 -18.35 -18.35 -19.04
N MET A 501 -17.02 -18.22 -18.95
CA MET A 501 -16.19 -17.98 -20.14
C MET A 501 -16.16 -19.26 -20.97
N LEU A 502 -16.43 -19.17 -22.27
CA LEU A 502 -16.26 -20.30 -23.19
C LEU A 502 -14.81 -20.37 -23.70
N GLU A 503 -14.16 -19.21 -23.82
CA GLU A 503 -12.76 -19.06 -24.22
C GLU A 503 -12.05 -18.03 -23.31
N PRO A 504 -10.70 -18.07 -23.19
CA PRO A 504 -9.95 -17.05 -22.45
C PRO A 504 -10.18 -15.64 -23.02
N PRO A 505 -10.42 -14.63 -22.17
CA PRO A 505 -10.69 -13.26 -22.63
C PRO A 505 -9.40 -12.58 -23.09
N ARG A 506 -9.06 -12.67 -24.37
CA ARG A 506 -7.85 -12.04 -24.94
C ARG A 506 -8.16 -10.65 -25.47
N LEU A 507 -7.23 -9.71 -25.25
CA LEU A 507 -7.31 -8.38 -25.86
C LEU A 507 -7.31 -8.51 -27.39
N GLY A 508 -8.16 -7.75 -28.08
CA GLY A 508 -8.26 -7.78 -29.56
C GLY A 508 -9.19 -8.84 -30.14
N HIS A 509 -9.78 -9.72 -29.31
CA HIS A 509 -10.64 -10.81 -29.76
C HIS A 509 -12.09 -10.66 -29.30
N ASP A 510 -13.01 -11.31 -30.01
CA ASP A 510 -14.40 -11.42 -29.57
C ASP A 510 -14.49 -12.20 -28.26
N LEU A 511 -15.38 -11.77 -27.36
CA LEU A 511 -15.63 -12.45 -26.10
C LEU A 511 -16.78 -13.45 -26.28
N SER A 512 -16.50 -14.72 -25.99
CA SER A 512 -17.47 -15.81 -26.04
C SER A 512 -17.80 -16.31 -24.63
N LEU A 513 -19.05 -16.10 -24.21
CA LEU A 513 -19.55 -16.42 -22.87
C LEU A 513 -20.89 -17.15 -22.92
N ALA A 514 -21.30 -17.72 -21.80
CA ALA A 514 -22.67 -18.18 -21.58
C ALA A 514 -23.18 -17.79 -20.19
N LEU A 515 -24.45 -17.38 -20.10
CA LEU A 515 -25.19 -17.32 -18.84
C LEU A 515 -25.82 -18.69 -18.59
N CYS A 516 -25.32 -19.42 -17.60
CA CYS A 516 -25.93 -20.66 -17.10
C CYS A 516 -27.00 -20.30 -16.07
N LEU A 517 -28.26 -20.69 -16.30
CA LEU A 517 -29.36 -20.54 -15.36
C LEU A 517 -29.90 -21.92 -14.98
N ALA A 518 -30.05 -22.17 -13.68
CA ALA A 518 -30.62 -23.42 -13.16
C ALA A 518 -31.85 -23.14 -12.29
N ASN A 519 -32.93 -23.89 -12.53
CA ASN A 519 -34.11 -23.89 -11.67
C ASN A 519 -33.88 -24.81 -10.48
N LEU A 520 -34.13 -24.35 -9.25
CA LEU A 520 -33.94 -25.14 -8.04
C LEU A 520 -35.24 -25.79 -7.54
N THR A 521 -36.33 -25.66 -8.31
CA THR A 521 -37.66 -26.15 -7.90
C THR A 521 -38.13 -27.28 -8.79
N SER A 522 -39.04 -28.08 -8.23
CA SER A 522 -39.76 -29.15 -8.94
C SER A 522 -40.86 -28.64 -9.88
N ARG A 523 -40.98 -27.32 -10.08
CA ARG A 523 -41.97 -26.70 -10.97
C ARG A 523 -41.28 -25.90 -12.05
N ALA A 524 -41.83 -25.90 -13.26
CA ALA A 524 -41.31 -25.08 -14.33
C ALA A 524 -41.41 -23.58 -14.01
N GLN A 525 -40.38 -22.82 -14.35
CA GLN A 525 -40.28 -21.38 -14.12
C GLN A 525 -40.14 -20.65 -15.45
N LYS A 526 -40.83 -19.51 -15.60
CA LYS A 526 -40.57 -18.57 -16.69
C LYS A 526 -39.68 -17.45 -16.15
N VAL A 527 -38.56 -17.23 -16.83
CA VAL A 527 -37.56 -16.24 -16.47
C VAL A 527 -37.42 -15.25 -17.62
N ARG A 528 -37.56 -13.95 -17.34
CA ARG A 528 -37.15 -12.87 -18.24
C ARG A 528 -35.76 -12.43 -17.83
N VAL A 529 -34.81 -12.49 -18.75
CA VAL A 529 -33.41 -12.14 -18.53
C VAL A 529 -33.12 -10.86 -19.29
N ASN A 530 -32.74 -9.81 -18.59
CA ASN A 530 -32.22 -8.57 -19.19
C ASN A 530 -30.71 -8.56 -18.97
N LEU A 531 -29.95 -8.52 -20.07
CA LEU A 531 -28.50 -8.53 -20.10
C LEU A 531 -27.97 -7.14 -20.45
N SER A 532 -26.95 -6.71 -19.75
CA SER A 532 -26.13 -5.54 -20.11
C SER A 532 -24.65 -5.86 -19.96
N ALA A 533 -23.81 -5.22 -20.77
CA ALA A 533 -22.37 -5.18 -20.55
C ALA A 533 -21.87 -3.74 -20.68
N ALA A 534 -20.89 -3.37 -19.86
CA ALA A 534 -20.23 -2.09 -19.93
C ALA A 534 -18.71 -2.23 -19.73
N THR A 535 -17.92 -1.39 -20.41
CA THR A 535 -16.53 -1.18 -20.01
C THR A 535 -16.50 -0.45 -18.68
N ILE A 536 -15.56 -0.80 -17.81
CA ILE A 536 -15.48 -0.26 -16.44
C ILE A 536 -14.04 0.08 -16.06
N LEU A 537 -13.89 0.94 -15.07
CA LEU A 537 -12.64 1.13 -14.33
C LEU A 537 -12.46 0.01 -13.28
N TYR A 538 -11.28 -0.15 -12.69
CA TYR A 538 -11.08 -1.16 -11.65
C TYR A 538 -11.93 -0.92 -10.39
N THR A 539 -12.35 0.32 -10.14
CA THR A 539 -13.30 0.71 -9.09
C THR A 539 -14.75 0.29 -9.40
N ARG A 540 -14.98 -0.39 -10.55
CA ARG A 540 -16.28 -0.79 -11.12
C ARG A 540 -17.15 0.34 -11.68
N ARG A 541 -16.59 1.54 -11.80
CA ARG A 541 -17.28 2.66 -12.42
C ARG A 541 -17.51 2.43 -13.93
N PRO A 542 -18.76 2.47 -14.44
CA PRO A 542 -19.06 2.33 -15.87
C PRO A 542 -18.47 3.46 -16.72
N VAL A 543 -18.01 3.10 -17.91
CA VAL A 543 -17.47 4.03 -18.91
C VAL A 543 -18.40 4.09 -20.12
N ALA A 544 -18.68 2.95 -20.76
CA ALA A 544 -19.65 2.87 -21.86
C ALA A 544 -20.42 1.56 -21.87
N GLU A 545 -21.69 1.60 -22.26
CA GLU A 545 -22.52 0.42 -22.48
C GLU A 545 -22.22 -0.18 -23.87
N ILE A 546 -21.81 -1.44 -23.89
CA ILE A 546 -21.35 -2.15 -25.11
C ILE A 546 -22.31 -3.26 -25.54
N LEU A 547 -23.25 -3.65 -24.67
CA LEU A 547 -24.24 -4.68 -24.94
C LEU A 547 -25.53 -4.39 -24.16
N ARG A 548 -26.68 -4.58 -24.82
CA ARG A 548 -28.00 -4.64 -24.18
C ARG A 548 -28.90 -5.64 -24.91
N LYS A 549 -29.37 -6.68 -24.20
CA LYS A 549 -30.22 -7.74 -24.78
C LYS A 549 -31.26 -8.23 -23.77
N SER A 550 -32.39 -8.74 -24.26
CA SER A 550 -33.40 -9.37 -23.42
C SER A 550 -33.78 -10.74 -23.98
N HIS A 551 -33.94 -11.72 -23.10
CA HIS A 551 -34.34 -13.08 -23.42
C HIS A 551 -35.50 -13.52 -22.53
N SER A 552 -36.37 -14.40 -23.04
CA SER A 552 -37.32 -15.13 -22.21
C SER A 552 -36.99 -16.61 -22.28
N VAL A 553 -36.74 -17.21 -21.12
CA VAL A 553 -36.37 -18.61 -20.99
C VAL A 553 -37.39 -19.32 -20.12
N ARG A 554 -37.82 -20.50 -20.55
CA ARG A 554 -38.59 -21.42 -19.72
C ARG A 554 -37.64 -22.50 -19.20
N LEU A 555 -37.51 -22.60 -17.90
CA LEU A 555 -36.74 -23.64 -17.22
C LEU A 555 -37.74 -24.69 -16.71
N GLY A 556 -37.55 -25.95 -17.11
CA GLY A 556 -38.24 -27.10 -16.53
C GLY A 556 -37.84 -27.32 -15.07
N PRO A 557 -38.53 -28.23 -14.36
CA PRO A 557 -38.12 -28.67 -13.02
C PRO A 557 -36.65 -29.08 -13.01
N GLU A 558 -35.86 -28.50 -12.10
CA GLU A 558 -34.43 -28.83 -11.93
C GLU A 558 -33.56 -28.67 -13.21
N GLU A 559 -34.07 -28.00 -14.25
CA GLU A 559 -33.38 -27.83 -15.54
C GLU A 559 -32.32 -26.73 -15.46
N GLU A 560 -31.16 -26.97 -16.09
CA GLU A 560 -30.15 -25.96 -16.39
C GLU A 560 -30.15 -25.61 -17.89
N LYS A 561 -30.16 -24.32 -18.22
CA LYS A 561 -30.01 -23.81 -19.59
C LYS A 561 -28.87 -22.82 -19.71
N GLN A 562 -28.29 -22.75 -20.90
CA GLN A 562 -27.25 -21.80 -21.25
C GLN A 562 -27.76 -20.81 -22.28
N ILE A 563 -27.57 -19.52 -22.03
CA ILE A 563 -27.82 -18.45 -22.98
C ILE A 563 -26.45 -17.99 -23.52
N PRO A 564 -26.11 -18.25 -24.79
CA PRO A 564 -24.83 -17.83 -25.36
C PRO A 564 -24.79 -16.31 -25.53
N ILE A 565 -23.63 -15.73 -25.23
CA ILE A 565 -23.37 -14.29 -25.29
C ILE A 565 -22.06 -14.09 -26.05
N THR A 566 -22.14 -13.29 -27.11
CA THR A 566 -20.97 -12.86 -27.89
C THR A 566 -20.91 -11.33 -27.84
N ILE A 567 -19.73 -10.80 -27.54
CA ILE A 567 -19.41 -9.38 -27.59
C ILE A 567 -18.20 -9.22 -28.52
N SER A 568 -18.38 -8.60 -29.69
CA SER A 568 -17.29 -8.48 -30.66
C SER A 568 -16.26 -7.43 -30.22
N TYR A 569 -15.00 -7.57 -30.66
CA TYR A 569 -13.94 -6.59 -30.38
C TYR A 569 -14.36 -5.16 -30.77
N SER A 570 -15.03 -5.02 -31.92
CA SER A 570 -15.55 -3.74 -32.40
C SER A 570 -16.56 -3.07 -31.47
N GLN A 571 -17.27 -3.82 -30.62
CA GLN A 571 -18.25 -3.26 -29.68
C GLN A 571 -17.60 -2.60 -28.47
N TYR A 572 -16.37 -3.01 -28.10
CA TYR A 572 -15.74 -2.54 -26.87
C TYR A 572 -14.42 -1.80 -27.07
N LYS A 573 -13.76 -1.93 -28.24
CA LYS A 573 -12.42 -1.40 -28.46
C LYS A 573 -12.25 0.10 -28.19
N GLU A 574 -13.25 0.93 -28.52
CA GLU A 574 -13.17 2.40 -28.45
C GLU A 574 -13.26 2.88 -26.99
N ASP A 575 -14.08 2.20 -26.19
CA ASP A 575 -14.39 2.59 -24.81
C ASP A 575 -13.67 1.72 -23.76
N LEU A 576 -12.82 0.80 -24.21
CA LEU A 576 -12.03 -0.03 -23.31
C LEU A 576 -10.96 0.83 -22.65
N THR A 577 -11.03 0.93 -21.33
CA THR A 577 -10.05 1.67 -20.55
C THR A 577 -8.73 0.94 -20.40
N GLU A 578 -7.74 1.66 -19.88
CA GLU A 578 -6.45 1.11 -19.50
C GLU A 578 -6.52 -0.07 -18.51
N ASP A 579 -7.61 -0.17 -17.74
CA ASP A 579 -7.85 -1.28 -16.81
C ASP A 579 -8.23 -2.60 -17.49
N LYS A 580 -8.58 -2.58 -18.79
CA LYS A 580 -9.00 -3.75 -19.59
C LYS A 580 -10.16 -4.54 -18.98
N LYS A 581 -11.12 -3.83 -18.35
CA LYS A 581 -12.22 -4.45 -17.62
C LYS A 581 -13.58 -4.22 -18.25
N ILE A 582 -14.40 -5.26 -18.22
CA ILE A 582 -15.79 -5.26 -18.65
C ILE A 582 -16.65 -5.88 -17.55
N LEU A 583 -17.73 -5.21 -17.16
CA LEU A 583 -18.74 -5.74 -16.26
C LEU A 583 -19.92 -6.26 -17.08
N LEU A 584 -20.21 -7.55 -16.94
CA LEU A 584 -21.39 -8.18 -17.49
C LEU A 584 -22.42 -8.37 -16.37
N ALA A 585 -23.67 -7.95 -16.61
CA ALA A 585 -24.78 -8.08 -15.68
C ALA A 585 -25.99 -8.75 -16.35
N ALA A 586 -26.70 -9.59 -15.58
CA ALA A 586 -27.98 -10.17 -15.96
C ALA A 586 -28.99 -9.97 -14.83
N MET A 587 -30.00 -9.13 -15.07
CA MET A 587 -31.17 -9.05 -14.20
C MET A 587 -32.23 -10.07 -14.65
N CYS A 588 -32.49 -11.06 -13.80
CA CYS A 588 -33.43 -12.14 -14.04
C CYS A 588 -34.71 -11.92 -13.24
N PHE A 589 -35.84 -11.80 -13.92
CA PHE A 589 -37.17 -11.70 -13.32
C PHE A 589 -37.88 -13.05 -13.44
N VAL A 590 -38.20 -13.66 -12.31
CA VAL A 590 -38.83 -14.98 -12.22
C VAL A 590 -40.33 -14.83 -11.96
N THR A 591 -41.06 -15.88 -12.28
CA THR A 591 -42.50 -15.95 -12.00
C THR A 591 -42.75 -15.79 -10.50
N LYS A 592 -43.77 -15.02 -10.09
CA LYS A 592 -44.09 -14.65 -8.68
C LYS A 592 -43.24 -13.53 -8.05
N GLY A 593 -42.49 -12.77 -8.86
CA GLY A 593 -41.84 -11.53 -8.40
C GLY A 593 -40.43 -11.69 -7.81
N GLU A 594 -39.92 -12.92 -7.75
CA GLU A 594 -38.52 -13.22 -7.42
C GLU A 594 -37.56 -12.64 -8.45
N LYS A 595 -36.39 -12.21 -7.98
CA LYS A 595 -35.37 -11.54 -8.80
C LYS A 595 -33.99 -12.12 -8.49
N LEU A 596 -33.13 -12.13 -9.50
CA LEU A 596 -31.74 -12.53 -9.36
C LEU A 596 -30.87 -11.61 -10.23
N LEU A 597 -29.90 -10.95 -9.60
CA LEU A 597 -28.81 -10.28 -10.31
C LEU A 597 -27.63 -11.23 -10.40
N VAL A 598 -27.11 -11.44 -11.61
CA VAL A 598 -25.85 -12.18 -11.85
C VAL A 598 -24.85 -11.21 -12.44
N GLU A 599 -23.63 -11.19 -11.92
CA GLU A 599 -22.57 -10.31 -12.40
C GLU A 599 -21.29 -11.08 -12.69
N LYS A 600 -20.49 -10.57 -13.63
CA LYS A 600 -19.13 -11.04 -13.88
C LYS A 600 -18.25 -9.91 -14.39
N ASP A 601 -17.18 -9.66 -13.65
CA ASP A 601 -16.06 -8.86 -14.13
C ASP A 601 -15.16 -9.72 -15.02
N ILE A 602 -14.86 -9.20 -16.21
CA ILE A 602 -13.95 -9.77 -17.18
C ILE A 602 -12.73 -8.86 -17.22
N THR A 603 -11.52 -9.43 -17.13
CA THR A 603 -10.26 -8.72 -17.33
C THR A 603 -9.56 -9.34 -18.52
N LEU A 604 -9.22 -8.55 -19.53
CA LEU A 604 -8.55 -9.07 -20.73
C LEU A 604 -7.09 -9.45 -20.41
N GLU A 605 -6.61 -10.51 -21.05
CA GLU A 605 -5.26 -11.05 -20.87
C GLU A 605 -4.30 -10.60 -21.97
N ASP A 606 -3.05 -10.44 -21.55
CA ASP A 606 -1.90 -9.96 -22.29
C ASP A 606 -0.62 -10.46 -21.59
N PHE A 607 0.47 -10.66 -22.35
CA PHE A 607 1.68 -11.28 -21.81
C PHE A 607 2.95 -10.66 -22.36
N ILE A 608 3.92 -10.51 -21.45
CA ILE A 608 5.31 -10.19 -21.75
C ILE A 608 6.18 -11.30 -21.19
N THR A 609 7.21 -11.72 -21.93
CA THR A 609 8.15 -12.74 -21.46
C THR A 609 9.53 -12.14 -21.32
N ILE A 610 10.12 -12.27 -20.13
CA ILE A 610 11.46 -11.78 -19.81
C ILE A 610 12.38 -12.98 -19.61
N LYS A 611 13.55 -12.98 -20.26
CA LYS A 611 14.57 -14.02 -20.11
C LYS A 611 15.93 -13.40 -19.88
N VAL A 612 16.64 -13.85 -18.86
CA VAL A 612 18.05 -13.49 -18.63
C VAL A 612 18.92 -14.54 -19.33
N LEU A 613 19.81 -14.10 -20.21
CA LEU A 613 20.59 -14.96 -21.11
C LEU A 613 22.01 -15.18 -20.59
N GLY A 614 22.15 -15.52 -19.31
CA GLY A 614 23.45 -15.82 -18.69
C GLY A 614 23.39 -15.75 -17.17
N PRO A 615 24.46 -16.19 -16.48
CA PRO A 615 24.59 -15.97 -15.05
C PRO A 615 24.79 -14.48 -14.76
N ALA A 616 24.12 -13.96 -13.72
CA ALA A 616 24.30 -12.59 -13.27
C ALA A 616 25.36 -12.53 -12.17
N VAL A 617 26.36 -11.66 -12.32
CA VAL A 617 27.43 -11.44 -11.35
C VAL A 617 27.63 -9.94 -11.17
N VAL A 618 27.90 -9.49 -9.95
CA VAL A 618 28.18 -8.07 -9.67
C VAL A 618 29.31 -7.57 -10.58
N GLY A 619 29.09 -6.44 -11.26
CA GLY A 619 30.04 -5.79 -12.15
C GLY A 619 30.20 -6.45 -13.53
N VAL A 620 29.47 -7.54 -13.82
CA VAL A 620 29.54 -8.24 -15.10
C VAL A 620 28.25 -8.03 -15.89
N GLU A 621 28.41 -7.62 -17.14
CA GLU A 621 27.29 -7.40 -18.06
C GLU A 621 26.56 -8.71 -18.38
N VAL A 622 25.23 -8.70 -18.32
CA VAL A 622 24.38 -9.83 -18.70
C VAL A 622 23.25 -9.36 -19.63
N VAL A 623 22.98 -10.17 -20.66
CA VAL A 623 21.97 -9.85 -21.66
C VAL A 623 20.58 -10.27 -21.16
N VAL A 624 19.61 -9.37 -21.28
CA VAL A 624 18.20 -9.63 -21.05
C VAL A 624 17.47 -9.60 -22.39
N LYS A 625 16.58 -10.57 -22.60
CA LYS A 625 15.71 -10.69 -23.76
C LYS A 625 14.26 -10.55 -23.33
N VAL A 626 13.56 -9.60 -23.92
CA VAL A 626 12.13 -9.36 -23.73
C VAL A 626 11.40 -9.73 -25.02
N MET A 627 10.35 -10.54 -24.90
CA MET A 627 9.46 -10.91 -26.00
C MET A 627 8.09 -10.32 -25.79
N VAL A 628 7.61 -9.62 -26.81
CA VAL A 628 6.30 -8.96 -26.86
C VAL A 628 5.55 -9.50 -28.08
N VAL A 629 4.24 -9.66 -27.94
CA VAL A 629 3.35 -10.04 -29.05
C VAL A 629 2.32 -8.94 -29.21
N ASN A 630 1.97 -8.57 -30.45
CA ASN A 630 0.81 -7.73 -30.72
C ASN A 630 -0.46 -8.61 -30.71
N PRO A 631 -1.29 -8.60 -29.65
CA PRO A 631 -2.53 -9.39 -29.61
C PRO A 631 -3.64 -8.81 -30.50
N LEU A 632 -3.51 -7.59 -31.00
CA LEU A 632 -4.54 -6.93 -31.79
C LEU A 632 -4.59 -7.44 -33.23
N LEU A 633 -5.72 -7.17 -33.88
CA LEU A 633 -5.90 -7.37 -35.33
C LEU A 633 -5.50 -6.13 -36.14
N GLU A 634 -4.89 -5.14 -35.48
CA GLU A 634 -4.39 -3.91 -36.08
C GLU A 634 -2.90 -3.72 -35.77
N LYS A 635 -2.25 -2.91 -36.61
CA LYS A 635 -0.84 -2.55 -36.48
C LYS A 635 -0.64 -1.70 -35.22
N VAL A 636 0.44 -1.96 -34.48
CA VAL A 636 0.80 -1.17 -33.30
C VAL A 636 2.13 -0.47 -33.49
N GLU A 637 2.13 0.83 -33.20
CA GLU A 637 3.27 1.73 -33.31
C GLU A 637 3.59 2.36 -31.93
N ASP A 638 4.65 3.17 -31.88
CA ASP A 638 5.06 3.95 -30.70
C ASP A 638 5.17 3.14 -29.39
N CYS A 639 5.71 1.93 -29.51
CA CYS A 639 5.93 1.04 -28.38
C CYS A 639 7.29 1.31 -27.73
N VAL A 640 7.30 1.44 -26.41
CA VAL A 640 8.52 1.64 -25.61
C VAL A 640 8.54 0.65 -24.46
N LEU A 641 9.66 -0.07 -24.29
CA LEU A 641 9.94 -0.84 -23.09
C LEU A 641 10.60 0.07 -22.06
N MET A 642 9.95 0.20 -20.91
CA MET A 642 10.49 0.84 -19.72
C MET A 642 10.98 -0.26 -18.77
N VAL A 643 12.25 -0.21 -18.39
CA VAL A 643 12.90 -1.24 -17.59
C VAL A 643 13.53 -0.62 -16.34
N GLU A 644 13.29 -1.21 -15.17
CA GLU A 644 13.91 -0.78 -13.92
C GLU A 644 14.19 -1.97 -12.99
N GLY A 645 15.11 -1.78 -12.04
CA GLY A 645 15.42 -2.77 -11.01
C GLY A 645 16.58 -2.34 -10.12
N SER A 646 16.31 -2.15 -8.83
CA SER A 646 17.33 -1.76 -7.84
C SER A 646 18.46 -2.79 -7.79
N GLY A 647 19.71 -2.29 -7.81
CA GLY A 647 20.90 -3.13 -7.88
C GLY A 647 21.16 -3.83 -9.22
N LEU A 648 20.33 -3.61 -10.25
CA LEU A 648 20.49 -4.14 -11.61
C LEU A 648 20.76 -3.05 -12.65
N LEU A 649 20.10 -1.92 -12.51
CA LEU A 649 20.18 -0.75 -13.39
C LEU A 649 20.25 0.53 -12.54
N GLN A 650 20.94 1.54 -13.05
CA GLN A 650 20.87 2.89 -12.47
C GLN A 650 19.71 3.65 -13.09
N GLY A 651 18.65 3.86 -12.31
CA GLY A 651 17.42 4.50 -12.80
C GLY A 651 16.63 3.63 -13.78
N GLN A 652 15.94 4.27 -14.72
CA GLN A 652 15.06 3.62 -15.68
C GLN A 652 15.67 3.64 -17.09
N LEU A 653 15.63 2.49 -17.76
CA LEU A 653 16.04 2.33 -19.15
C LEU A 653 14.81 2.35 -20.06
N SER A 654 14.88 3.12 -21.14
CA SER A 654 13.81 3.26 -22.15
C SER A 654 14.31 2.72 -23.48
N ILE A 655 13.59 1.77 -24.07
CA ILE A 655 13.98 1.09 -25.31
C ILE A 655 12.82 1.10 -26.30
N ASN A 656 13.03 1.65 -27.48
CA ASN A 656 12.02 1.63 -28.53
C ASN A 656 11.83 0.20 -29.05
N VAL A 657 10.57 -0.22 -29.16
CA VAL A 657 10.18 -1.48 -29.82
C VAL A 657 9.79 -1.13 -31.26
N PRO A 658 10.24 -1.90 -32.25
CA PRO A 658 9.78 -1.69 -33.62
C PRO A 658 8.27 -1.84 -33.70
N THR A 659 7.68 -1.16 -34.66
CA THR A 659 6.31 -1.38 -35.11
C THR A 659 5.99 -2.87 -35.24
N LEU A 660 4.82 -3.28 -34.77
CA LEU A 660 4.36 -4.65 -34.80
C LEU A 660 3.12 -4.80 -35.67
N GLU A 661 3.19 -5.63 -36.70
CA GLU A 661 2.03 -6.06 -37.47
C GLU A 661 1.09 -6.94 -36.62
N PRO A 662 -0.18 -7.13 -37.02
CA PRO A 662 -1.12 -7.98 -36.29
C PRO A 662 -0.53 -9.37 -36.01
N GLN A 663 -0.57 -9.81 -34.75
CA GLN A 663 -0.02 -11.10 -34.27
C GLN A 663 1.51 -11.26 -34.39
N GLU A 664 2.25 -10.21 -34.80
CA GLU A 664 3.70 -10.24 -34.88
C GLU A 664 4.34 -10.29 -33.48
N ARG A 665 5.56 -10.83 -33.42
CA ARG A 665 6.36 -10.92 -32.20
C ARG A 665 7.63 -10.09 -32.32
N ALA A 666 7.85 -9.19 -31.37
CA ALA A 666 9.13 -8.50 -31.21
C ALA A 666 10.00 -9.23 -30.19
N SER A 667 11.31 -9.23 -30.46
CA SER A 667 12.34 -9.73 -29.56
C SER A 667 13.35 -8.61 -29.32
N VAL A 668 13.25 -7.93 -28.18
CA VAL A 668 14.16 -6.85 -27.80
C VAL A 668 15.22 -7.39 -26.86
N GLN A 669 16.48 -7.02 -27.10
CA GLN A 669 17.60 -7.37 -26.23
C GLN A 669 18.30 -6.11 -25.73
N PHE A 670 18.71 -6.14 -24.48
CA PHE A 670 19.50 -5.10 -23.84
C PHE A 670 20.35 -5.70 -22.75
N ASN A 671 21.32 -4.94 -22.29
CA ASN A 671 22.26 -5.38 -21.29
C ASN A 671 22.01 -4.68 -19.96
N ILE A 672 22.26 -5.41 -18.87
CA ILE A 672 22.25 -4.88 -17.51
C ILE A 672 23.59 -5.22 -16.85
N THR A 673 24.03 -4.38 -15.91
CA THR A 673 25.26 -4.60 -15.13
C THR A 673 24.90 -4.54 -13.65
N PRO A 674 24.69 -5.70 -13.00
CA PRO A 674 24.32 -5.74 -11.59
C PRO A 674 25.36 -5.07 -10.68
N THR A 675 24.90 -4.28 -9.72
CA THR A 675 25.76 -3.58 -8.74
C THR A 675 25.62 -4.17 -7.33
N LYS A 676 24.54 -4.91 -7.06
CA LYS A 676 24.29 -5.58 -5.78
C LYS A 676 24.09 -7.08 -5.98
N SER A 677 24.66 -7.88 -5.08
CA SER A 677 24.48 -9.33 -5.05
C SER A 677 23.15 -9.73 -4.39
N GLY A 678 22.78 -11.01 -4.46
CA GLY A 678 21.53 -11.55 -3.91
C GLY A 678 20.37 -11.57 -4.93
N PRO A 679 19.15 -11.94 -4.50
CA PRO A 679 17.96 -11.87 -5.35
C PRO A 679 17.61 -10.41 -5.66
N ARG A 680 17.49 -10.08 -6.95
CA ARG A 680 17.10 -8.74 -7.43
C ARG A 680 15.95 -8.86 -8.41
N GLN A 681 15.00 -7.93 -8.36
CA GLN A 681 13.83 -7.95 -9.24
C GLN A 681 14.04 -7.01 -10.42
N LEU A 682 13.96 -7.54 -11.64
CA LEU A 682 13.89 -6.75 -12.87
C LEU A 682 12.43 -6.60 -13.28
N GLN A 683 11.99 -5.37 -13.53
CA GLN A 683 10.64 -5.05 -13.98
C GLN A 683 10.69 -4.49 -15.39
N VAL A 684 9.70 -4.88 -16.19
CA VAL A 684 9.55 -4.44 -17.58
C VAL A 684 8.10 -4.05 -17.80
N ASP A 685 7.92 -2.85 -18.36
CA ASP A 685 6.64 -2.30 -18.77
C ASP A 685 6.68 -1.98 -20.25
N LEU A 686 5.70 -2.45 -21.03
CA LEU A 686 5.52 -2.04 -22.41
C LEU A 686 4.48 -0.93 -22.45
N VAL A 687 4.96 0.27 -22.71
CA VAL A 687 4.15 1.47 -22.86
C VAL A 687 3.83 1.67 -24.34
N SER A 688 2.54 1.73 -24.67
CA SER A 688 2.05 2.07 -26.01
C SER A 688 0.68 2.75 -25.90
N PRO A 689 0.31 3.66 -26.82
CA PRO A 689 -1.06 4.16 -26.91
C PRO A 689 -2.11 3.06 -27.10
N HIS A 690 -1.71 1.92 -27.67
CA HIS A 690 -2.59 0.77 -27.93
C HIS A 690 -2.57 -0.28 -26.81
N PHE A 691 -1.51 -0.27 -25.99
CA PHE A 691 -1.31 -1.22 -24.89
C PHE A 691 -1.13 -0.50 -23.57
N PRO A 692 -2.22 -0.24 -22.85
CA PRO A 692 -2.11 0.19 -21.48
C PRO A 692 -1.79 -0.99 -20.55
N ASP A 693 -0.81 -0.90 -19.64
CA ASP A 693 -0.55 -1.90 -18.57
C ASP A 693 -0.12 -3.32 -19.02
N ILE A 694 0.85 -3.46 -19.94
CA ILE A 694 1.56 -4.73 -20.18
C ILE A 694 2.82 -4.76 -19.32
N LYS A 695 2.77 -5.47 -18.20
CA LYS A 695 3.89 -5.56 -17.25
C LYS A 695 4.33 -6.98 -16.97
N GLY A 696 5.60 -7.12 -16.67
CA GLY A 696 6.18 -8.35 -16.17
C GLY A 696 7.38 -8.07 -15.27
N PHE A 697 7.74 -9.06 -14.48
CA PHE A 697 8.96 -9.02 -13.68
C PHE A 697 9.63 -10.39 -13.65
N VAL A 698 10.92 -10.40 -13.31
CA VAL A 698 11.69 -11.63 -13.07
C VAL A 698 12.67 -11.40 -11.93
N ILE A 699 12.87 -12.44 -11.11
CA ILE A 699 13.94 -12.44 -10.10
C ILE A 699 15.23 -12.95 -10.73
N ILE A 700 16.30 -12.18 -10.54
CA ILE A 700 17.65 -12.46 -10.98
C ILE A 700 18.49 -12.72 -9.73
N HIS A 701 19.06 -13.91 -9.62
CA HIS A 701 20.02 -14.22 -8.56
C HIS A 701 21.42 -13.75 -8.98
N VAL A 702 21.89 -12.67 -8.37
CA VAL A 702 23.18 -12.06 -8.68
C VAL A 702 24.25 -12.59 -7.73
N ALA A 703 25.27 -13.25 -8.27
CA ALA A 703 26.42 -13.70 -7.47
C ALA A 703 27.39 -12.55 -7.17
N THR A 704 28.15 -12.67 -6.08
CA THR A 704 29.27 -11.78 -5.78
C THR A 704 30.36 -11.91 -6.84
N ALA A 705 31.02 -10.80 -7.19
CA ALA A 705 32.25 -10.85 -7.98
C ALA A 705 33.31 -11.68 -7.24
N LYS A 706 34.06 -12.50 -7.98
CA LYS A 706 35.16 -13.30 -7.44
C LYS A 706 36.41 -12.46 -7.21
#